data_AF-A0A5C8V9S2-F1
#
_entry.id   AF-A0A5C8V9S2-F1
#
_cell.length_a   1.000
_cell.length_b   1.000
_cell.length_c   1.000
_cell.angle_alpha   90.00
_cell.angle_beta   90.00
_cell.angle_gamma   90.00
#
_symmetry.space_group_name_H-M   'P 1'
#
loop_
_entity.id
_entity.type
_entity.pdbx_description
1 polymer ?
#
loop_
_entity_poly.entity_id
_entity_poly.type
_entity_poly.pdbx_seq_one_letter_code
_entity_poly.pdbx_strand_id
1 'polypeptide(L)'
;MLIVFLVWLFCLPKTLFEDPTSTVVTSSDNVLIGARIAEDGQWRFPQIDSVPNRFKQSVLLFEDEYFYRHPGFNPISIFNAIKHNLTKNTRRGGSTITQQVVRLSRKNTSRTYFEKCIELFMATRLEFKYSKDDILKLYATHTPYGGNVVGLETASWRYFGIPAHELSWGQSAALAVLPNAPSLIFPGRNEQTLLQKRNRLLKKLWDKNHIDQTTYELAIAEPLPQKPLTLPNNAPHLTERIKKEHPGKRIKTSIDRHLQYQNNILAERHFQRLKSNEIQNLSILVLDIESRKVLSYIGNAPSTTADGNQVDIITKKRSTGSTLKPFLFASLLNEGQLLPNSLVKDIPTVINGYNPKNFNKKHAGAVPASRALSRSLNVPAVRLLRQFGLQKFYNKLHNMNLKLDKPAGHYGLALILGGAESSLWDITKTYASAASTLNYYISNSSTYRANEFVDPTYLFEDEKDFGPQQFEPSILNAGAIYHTFKSLQEVNRPDGNENWQFFDSSQRIAWKTGTSFGFKDAWAVGVTPKYAIGVWAGNADGEGRPGLTGITAAAPLLFDVLDVLPQSGWFQEPFDDLVEFEICKESGFRASTFCDVTQKEFLPIKGTRSKQCPYHHQIFLDEKGKFRVNSDCYPLENMVQKNWFRLPTVVEYYYVNSNPNYKVIPPFLEGCFTEESQLMEFIFPKKNEEILIPKDLGKNTQEVLFKLAHQQSESTVHWYLDETYVGSTTQFHELILDAKLGDYLLTAMDDEGNRIQQKLSVKMASN
;
A
#
# COMPACT_ATOMS: atom_id res chain seq x y z
N MET A 1 48.34 13.09 47.39
CA MET A 1 47.06 12.34 47.47
C MET A 1 45.94 12.97 46.66
N LEU A 2 45.65 14.28 46.82
CA LEU A 2 44.55 14.96 46.10
C LEU A 2 44.61 14.78 44.56
N ILE A 3 45.79 14.94 43.97
CA ILE A 3 45.98 14.80 42.51
C ILE A 3 45.65 13.38 42.02
N VAL A 4 46.11 12.35 42.74
CA VAL A 4 45.85 10.94 42.39
C VAL A 4 44.36 10.62 42.52
N PHE A 5 43.69 11.16 43.55
CA PHE A 5 42.25 11.01 43.73
C PHE A 5 41.46 11.73 42.63
N LEU A 6 41.86 12.94 42.23
CA LEU A 6 41.22 13.65 41.11
C LEU A 6 41.42 12.90 39.78
N VAL A 7 42.63 12.40 39.51
CA VAL A 7 42.91 11.57 38.32
C VAL A 7 42.05 10.30 38.36
N TRP A 8 41.92 9.64 39.51
CA TRP A 8 41.05 8.47 39.68
C TRP A 8 39.58 8.80 39.43
N LEU A 9 39.10 9.93 39.96
CA LEU A 9 37.71 10.34 39.86
C LEU A 9 37.28 10.58 38.41
N PHE A 10 38.18 11.14 37.60
CA PHE A 10 37.96 11.51 36.20
C PHE A 10 38.61 10.57 35.16
N CYS A 11 39.15 9.41 35.58
CA CYS A 11 39.85 8.50 34.65
C CYS A 11 38.94 7.77 33.66
N LEU A 12 37.63 7.70 33.91
CA LEU A 12 36.67 7.05 33.01
C LEU A 12 35.93 8.10 32.15
N PRO A 13 35.76 7.84 30.84
CA PRO A 13 34.92 8.66 29.99
C PRO A 13 33.44 8.57 30.41
N LYS A 14 32.63 9.52 29.92
CA LYS A 14 31.17 9.52 30.13
C LYS A 14 30.54 8.27 29.51
N THR A 15 30.84 8.03 28.24
CA THR A 15 30.53 6.86 27.41
C THR A 15 31.73 5.91 27.41
N LEU A 16 31.56 4.70 27.95
CA LEU A 16 32.68 3.76 28.06
C LEU A 16 33.04 3.14 26.70
N PHE A 17 32.05 2.87 25.85
CA PHE A 17 32.22 2.34 24.51
C PHE A 17 31.58 3.30 23.51
N GLU A 18 32.32 3.64 22.46
CA GLU A 18 31.86 4.52 21.36
C GLU A 18 31.85 3.79 20.02
N ASP A 19 32.10 2.47 20.03
CA ASP A 19 32.14 1.67 18.82
C ASP A 19 30.74 1.58 18.19
N PRO A 20 30.61 1.68 16.85
CA PRO A 20 29.33 1.61 16.18
C PRO A 20 28.70 0.24 16.39
N THR A 21 27.38 0.18 16.51
CA THR A 21 26.65 -1.09 16.67
C THR A 21 25.88 -1.42 15.40
N SER A 22 25.51 -2.69 15.26
CA SER A 22 24.65 -3.21 14.21
C SER A 22 23.23 -2.68 14.40
N THR A 23 22.53 -2.45 13.30
CA THR A 23 21.10 -2.17 13.37
C THR A 23 20.37 -3.51 13.51
N VAL A 24 19.52 -3.64 14.52
CA VAL A 24 18.80 -4.89 14.86
C VAL A 24 17.31 -4.62 14.80
N VAL A 25 16.57 -5.45 14.06
CA VAL A 25 15.14 -5.31 13.84
C VAL A 25 14.43 -6.55 14.37
N THR A 26 13.46 -6.31 15.25
CA THR A 26 12.67 -7.37 15.89
C THR A 26 11.19 -7.22 15.56
N SER A 27 10.45 -8.34 15.52
CA SER A 27 8.99 -8.38 15.38
C SER A 27 8.27 -7.92 16.64
N SER A 28 6.95 -7.89 16.60
CA SER A 28 6.07 -7.51 17.72
C SER A 28 6.28 -8.37 18.99
N ASP A 29 6.70 -9.63 18.81
CA ASP A 29 7.06 -10.61 19.86
C ASP A 29 8.56 -10.59 20.26
N ASN A 30 9.32 -9.54 19.88
CA ASN A 30 10.75 -9.37 20.17
C ASN A 30 11.71 -10.39 19.50
N VAL A 31 11.25 -11.16 18.51
CA VAL A 31 12.10 -12.10 17.77
C VAL A 31 12.86 -11.38 16.65
N LEU A 32 14.11 -11.76 16.40
CA LEU A 32 14.95 -11.19 15.34
C LEU A 32 14.36 -11.49 13.96
N ILE A 33 14.05 -10.44 13.20
CA ILE A 33 13.57 -10.55 11.80
C ILE A 33 14.55 -9.98 10.78
N GLY A 34 15.53 -9.20 11.23
CA GLY A 34 16.54 -8.58 10.37
C GLY A 34 17.67 -7.92 11.14
N ALA A 35 18.88 -7.91 10.57
CA ALA A 35 19.99 -7.13 11.09
C ALA A 35 20.92 -6.62 9.98
N ARG A 36 21.62 -5.52 10.23
CA ARG A 36 22.63 -4.94 9.33
C ARG A 36 23.91 -4.64 10.10
N ILE A 37 25.04 -4.98 9.48
CA ILE A 37 26.37 -4.86 10.06
C ILE A 37 26.68 -3.42 10.46
N ALA A 38 27.50 -3.24 11.51
CA ALA A 38 27.95 -1.93 11.93
C ALA A 38 28.90 -1.31 10.89
N GLU A 39 29.11 0.00 10.96
CA GLU A 39 29.95 0.75 10.01
C GLU A 39 31.42 0.30 10.01
N ASP A 40 31.92 -0.22 11.13
CA ASP A 40 33.28 -0.76 11.27
C ASP A 40 33.42 -2.20 10.75
N GLY A 41 32.38 -2.76 10.13
CA GLY A 41 32.36 -4.13 9.60
C GLY A 41 32.23 -5.21 10.67
N GLN A 42 31.92 -4.84 11.92
CA GLN A 42 31.66 -5.78 12.99
C GLN A 42 30.16 -6.06 13.13
N TRP A 43 29.82 -7.33 13.34
CA TRP A 43 28.53 -7.70 13.91
C TRP A 43 28.62 -7.46 15.42
N ARG A 44 28.00 -6.36 15.87
CA ARG A 44 27.99 -5.92 17.27
C ARG A 44 26.60 -5.43 17.61
N PHE A 45 25.74 -6.31 18.13
CA PHE A 45 24.38 -5.90 18.48
C PHE A 45 24.38 -4.86 19.61
N PRO A 46 23.39 -3.95 19.65
CA PRO A 46 23.22 -3.03 20.76
C PRO A 46 23.08 -3.78 22.09
N GLN A 47 23.45 -3.11 23.18
CA GLN A 47 23.53 -3.67 24.53
C GLN A 47 22.29 -4.49 24.90
N ILE A 48 22.53 -5.64 25.54
CA ILE A 48 21.49 -6.53 26.05
C ILE A 48 20.90 -6.03 27.36
N ASP A 49 19.61 -6.29 27.57
CA ASP A 49 18.91 -5.89 28.80
C ASP A 49 19.37 -6.72 30.01
N SER A 50 19.65 -8.00 29.79
CA SER A 50 20.09 -8.95 30.82
C SER A 50 21.03 -10.02 30.26
N VAL A 51 21.86 -10.59 31.14
CA VAL A 51 22.76 -11.69 30.82
C VAL A 51 22.10 -13.00 31.24
N PRO A 52 21.88 -13.97 30.32
CA PRO A 52 21.26 -15.25 30.65
C PRO A 52 21.99 -16.00 31.77
N ASN A 53 21.25 -16.62 32.69
CA ASN A 53 21.84 -17.26 33.87
C ASN A 53 22.87 -18.36 33.50
N ARG A 54 22.57 -19.19 32.49
CA ARG A 54 23.48 -20.26 32.03
C ARG A 54 24.82 -19.71 31.58
N PHE A 55 24.80 -18.63 30.79
CA PHE A 55 26.02 -17.93 30.39
C PHE A 55 26.70 -17.23 31.56
N LYS A 56 25.95 -16.53 32.42
CA LYS A 56 26.46 -15.87 33.63
C LYS A 56 27.25 -16.85 34.51
N GLN A 57 26.71 -18.03 34.84
CA GLN A 57 27.45 -19.01 35.64
C GLN A 57 28.67 -19.56 34.89
N SER A 58 28.53 -19.83 33.60
CA SER A 58 29.63 -20.34 32.76
C SER A 58 30.82 -19.37 32.70
N VAL A 59 30.55 -18.09 32.43
CA VAL A 59 31.59 -17.06 32.30
C VAL A 59 32.23 -16.73 33.65
N LEU A 60 31.44 -16.69 34.74
CA LEU A 60 32.00 -16.46 36.08
C LEU A 60 32.93 -17.59 36.49
N LEU A 61 32.53 -18.85 36.34
CA LEU A 61 33.41 -19.97 36.70
C LEU A 61 34.64 -20.08 35.80
N PHE A 62 34.57 -19.63 34.55
CA PHE A 62 35.69 -19.69 33.62
C PHE A 62 36.66 -18.52 33.77
N GLU A 63 36.15 -17.28 33.80
CA GLU A 63 36.95 -16.05 33.81
C GLU A 63 37.22 -15.52 35.22
N ASP A 64 36.22 -15.49 36.10
CA ASP A 64 36.29 -14.76 37.38
C ASP A 64 35.34 -15.30 38.46
N GLU A 65 35.73 -16.42 39.10
CA GLU A 65 34.88 -17.16 40.05
C GLU A 65 34.49 -16.34 41.29
N TYR A 66 35.30 -15.34 41.64
CA TYR A 66 35.09 -14.48 42.81
C TYR A 66 34.60 -13.08 42.43
N PHE A 67 34.07 -12.89 41.21
CA PHE A 67 33.66 -11.60 40.66
C PHE A 67 32.87 -10.72 41.63
N TYR A 68 31.89 -11.29 42.35
CA TYR A 68 31.05 -10.56 43.31
C TYR A 68 31.74 -10.18 44.62
N ARG A 69 32.93 -10.72 44.91
CA ARG A 69 33.61 -10.58 46.20
C ARG A 69 34.78 -9.59 46.19
N HIS A 70 35.13 -9.02 45.03
CA HIS A 70 36.27 -8.10 44.92
C HIS A 70 35.91 -6.78 44.22
N PRO A 71 36.62 -5.67 44.52
CA PRO A 71 36.38 -4.36 43.92
C PRO A 71 37.15 -4.20 42.59
N GLY A 72 36.88 -5.08 41.63
CA GLY A 72 37.47 -5.00 40.27
C GLY A 72 38.84 -5.66 40.07
N PHE A 73 39.60 -5.97 41.12
CA PHE A 73 40.81 -6.79 41.03
C PHE A 73 40.84 -7.84 42.13
N ASN A 74 41.40 -9.02 41.85
CA ASN A 74 41.51 -10.11 42.80
C ASN A 74 42.98 -10.34 43.22
N PRO A 75 43.39 -9.91 44.44
CA PRO A 75 44.76 -10.05 44.92
C PRO A 75 45.26 -11.50 44.94
N ILE A 76 44.38 -12.45 45.30
CA ILE A 76 44.70 -13.87 45.39
C ILE A 76 44.98 -14.43 43.99
N SER A 77 44.14 -14.08 43.01
CA SER A 77 44.34 -14.49 41.61
C SER A 77 45.60 -13.90 41.00
N ILE A 78 45.93 -12.65 41.32
CA ILE A 78 47.17 -11.99 40.86
C ILE A 78 48.40 -12.68 41.46
N PHE A 79 48.42 -12.90 42.77
CA PHE A 79 49.54 -13.58 43.46
C PHE A 79 49.75 -15.00 42.92
N ASN A 80 48.66 -15.76 42.75
CA ASN A 80 48.72 -17.11 42.19
C ASN A 80 49.19 -17.13 40.72
N ALA A 81 48.80 -16.12 39.92
CA ALA A 81 49.28 -15.98 38.55
C ALA A 81 50.78 -15.66 38.51
N ILE A 82 51.27 -14.79 39.39
CA ILE A 82 52.71 -14.46 39.50
C ILE A 82 53.51 -15.70 39.89
N LYS A 83 53.11 -16.41 40.97
CA LYS A 83 53.76 -17.65 41.41
C LYS A 83 53.80 -18.70 40.30
N HIS A 84 52.71 -18.87 39.55
CA HIS A 84 52.62 -19.81 38.45
C HIS A 84 53.52 -19.44 37.26
N ASN A 85 53.55 -18.16 36.88
CA ASN A 85 54.36 -17.69 35.74
C ASN A 85 55.87 -17.73 36.03
N LEU A 86 56.27 -17.71 37.31
CA LEU A 86 57.65 -17.90 37.74
C LEU A 86 58.07 -19.38 37.82
N THR A 87 57.10 -20.30 37.98
CA THR A 87 57.38 -21.74 38.22
C THR A 87 57.06 -22.64 37.03
N LYS A 88 56.29 -22.18 36.04
CA LYS A 88 55.90 -22.98 34.87
C LYS A 88 56.05 -22.17 33.57
N ASN A 89 56.41 -22.86 32.49
CA ASN A 89 56.51 -22.28 31.14
C ASN A 89 55.15 -21.88 30.52
N THR A 90 54.03 -22.21 31.17
CA THR A 90 52.69 -21.84 30.75
C THR A 90 52.22 -20.56 31.45
N ARG A 91 51.82 -19.54 30.70
CA ARG A 91 51.31 -18.28 31.25
C ARG A 91 49.87 -18.44 31.75
N ARG A 92 49.62 -18.14 33.03
CA ARG A 92 48.28 -18.07 33.64
C ARG A 92 47.86 -16.61 33.75
N GLY A 93 46.66 -16.29 33.27
CA GLY A 93 46.06 -14.97 33.42
C GLY A 93 45.43 -14.80 34.79
N GLY A 94 45.65 -13.64 35.44
CA GLY A 94 45.00 -13.23 36.68
C GLY A 94 44.05 -12.05 36.49
N SER A 95 43.52 -11.85 35.27
CA SER A 95 42.66 -10.69 34.96
C SER A 95 41.21 -10.97 35.31
N THR A 96 40.55 -10.02 35.98
CA THR A 96 39.11 -10.07 36.30
C THR A 96 38.25 -9.63 35.12
N ILE A 97 36.94 -9.93 35.16
CA ILE A 97 35.99 -9.47 34.13
C ILE A 97 36.02 -7.93 34.01
N THR A 98 36.05 -7.23 35.14
CA THR A 98 36.11 -5.76 35.20
C THR A 98 37.35 -5.20 34.49
N GLN A 99 38.52 -5.81 34.70
CA GLN A 99 39.74 -5.42 33.99
C GLN A 99 39.64 -5.69 32.50
N GLN A 100 38.99 -6.80 32.10
CA GLN A 100 38.76 -7.09 30.68
C GLN A 100 37.83 -6.05 30.05
N VAL A 101 36.78 -5.59 30.74
CA VAL A 101 35.89 -4.53 30.23
C VAL A 101 36.67 -3.23 29.99
N VAL A 102 37.51 -2.81 30.92
CA VAL A 102 38.38 -1.63 30.76
C VAL A 102 39.37 -1.81 29.59
N ARG A 103 39.91 -3.02 29.42
CA ARG A 103 40.82 -3.30 28.30
C ARG A 103 40.09 -3.22 26.96
N LEU A 104 38.88 -3.77 26.89
CA LEU A 104 38.03 -3.72 25.69
C LEU A 104 37.66 -2.28 25.35
N SER A 105 37.28 -1.46 26.34
CA SER A 105 36.93 -0.05 26.11
C SER A 105 38.10 0.79 25.62
N ARG A 106 39.34 0.36 25.89
CA ARG A 106 40.58 0.99 25.42
C ARG A 106 41.13 0.37 24.13
N LYS A 107 40.29 -0.34 23.35
CA LYS A 107 40.66 -0.97 22.07
C LYS A 107 41.82 -1.99 22.18
N ASN A 108 41.89 -2.72 23.28
CA ASN A 108 42.90 -3.76 23.53
C ASN A 108 44.35 -3.26 23.33
N THR A 109 44.77 -2.27 24.11
CA THR A 109 46.16 -1.78 24.15
C THR A 109 47.19 -2.90 24.39
N SER A 110 48.45 -2.63 24.05
CA SER A 110 49.54 -3.60 24.12
C SER A 110 49.69 -4.23 25.53
N ARG A 111 49.98 -5.54 25.58
CA ARG A 111 50.09 -6.30 26.84
C ARG A 111 51.39 -5.97 27.57
N THR A 112 51.46 -4.78 28.17
CA THR A 112 52.59 -4.32 29.00
C THR A 112 52.21 -4.27 30.48
N TYR A 113 53.20 -4.33 31.37
CA TYR A 113 52.96 -4.18 32.82
C TYR A 113 52.38 -2.80 33.18
N PHE A 114 52.75 -1.76 32.45
CA PHE A 114 52.22 -0.41 32.63
C PHE A 114 50.73 -0.34 32.29
N GLU A 115 50.33 -0.90 31.14
CA GLU A 115 48.92 -0.99 30.76
C GLU A 115 48.11 -1.82 31.76
N LYS A 116 48.71 -2.86 32.34
CA LYS A 116 48.07 -3.66 33.39
C LYS A 116 47.81 -2.85 34.67
N CYS A 117 48.69 -1.92 35.03
CA CYS A 117 48.45 -1.01 36.15
C CYS A 117 47.31 -0.01 35.87
N ILE A 118 47.23 0.52 34.64
CA ILE A 118 46.13 1.38 34.21
C ILE A 118 44.80 0.62 34.23
N GLU A 119 44.77 -0.61 33.70
CA GLU A 119 43.58 -1.48 33.77
C GLU A 119 43.10 -1.67 35.20
N LEU A 120 44.03 -1.95 36.14
CA LEU A 120 43.69 -2.15 37.55
C LEU A 120 43.14 -0.87 38.19
N PHE A 121 43.77 0.27 37.93
CA PHE A 121 43.34 1.57 38.45
C PHE A 121 41.94 1.96 37.94
N MET A 122 41.72 1.87 36.62
CA MET A 122 40.42 2.17 36.02
C MET A 122 39.34 1.14 36.38
N ALA A 123 39.70 -0.14 36.58
CA ALA A 123 38.75 -1.18 37.00
C ALA A 123 38.14 -0.88 38.37
N THR A 124 38.94 -0.37 39.32
CA THR A 124 38.38 0.08 40.62
C THR A 124 37.35 1.19 40.41
N ARG A 125 37.67 2.20 39.60
CA ARG A 125 36.75 3.32 39.30
C ARG A 125 35.47 2.85 38.60
N LEU A 126 35.56 1.82 37.76
CA LEU A 126 34.43 1.24 37.04
C LEU A 126 33.43 0.59 38.00
N GLU A 127 33.94 -0.14 39.00
CA GLU A 127 33.14 -0.77 40.07
C GLU A 127 32.46 0.23 40.99
N PHE A 128 33.02 1.44 41.11
CA PHE A 128 32.33 2.54 41.81
C PHE A 128 31.23 3.20 40.98
N LYS A 129 31.27 3.11 39.63
CA LYS A 129 30.27 3.74 38.75
C LYS A 129 29.12 2.80 38.37
N TYR A 130 29.43 1.52 38.15
CA TYR A 130 28.51 0.53 37.60
C TYR A 130 28.29 -0.61 38.58
N SER A 131 27.07 -1.16 38.59
CA SER A 131 26.81 -2.39 39.35
C SER A 131 27.53 -3.59 38.72
N LYS A 132 27.70 -4.67 39.50
CA LYS A 132 28.29 -5.92 38.99
C LYS A 132 27.54 -6.48 37.78
N ASP A 133 26.21 -6.38 37.79
CA ASP A 133 25.40 -6.86 36.67
C ASP A 133 25.56 -5.95 35.44
N ASP A 134 25.71 -4.63 35.61
CA ASP A 134 26.00 -3.72 34.50
C ASP A 134 27.39 -3.98 33.88
N ILE A 135 28.40 -4.24 34.72
CA ILE A 135 29.74 -4.64 34.24
C ILE A 135 29.65 -5.96 33.45
N LEU A 136 28.84 -6.91 33.91
CA LEU A 136 28.63 -8.16 33.20
C LEU A 136 27.89 -7.96 31.87
N LYS A 137 26.91 -7.05 31.79
CA LYS A 137 26.24 -6.67 30.54
C LYS A 137 27.21 -6.03 29.55
N LEU A 138 28.05 -5.10 30.02
CA LEU A 138 29.10 -4.48 29.21
C LEU A 138 30.09 -5.53 28.69
N TYR A 139 30.54 -6.44 29.56
CA TYR A 139 31.38 -7.56 29.15
C TYR A 139 30.69 -8.41 28.09
N ALA A 140 29.49 -8.91 28.36
CA ALA A 140 28.75 -9.76 27.43
C ALA A 140 28.49 -9.08 26.08
N THR A 141 28.31 -7.75 26.04
CA THR A 141 28.02 -6.98 24.81
C THR A 141 29.28 -6.73 23.98
N HIS A 142 30.42 -6.43 24.59
CA HIS A 142 31.61 -5.95 23.87
C HIS A 142 32.71 -6.99 23.67
N THR A 143 32.51 -8.20 24.18
CA THR A 143 33.53 -9.25 24.08
C THR A 143 33.57 -9.88 22.68
N PRO A 144 34.75 -10.07 22.05
CA PRO A 144 34.87 -10.71 20.75
C PRO A 144 34.75 -12.24 20.86
N TYR A 145 34.00 -12.85 19.93
CA TYR A 145 33.81 -14.31 19.85
C TYR A 145 34.49 -14.95 18.62
N GLY A 146 35.12 -14.12 17.78
CA GLY A 146 35.94 -14.55 16.63
C GLY A 146 35.42 -14.01 15.30
N GLY A 147 36.30 -13.92 14.30
CA GLY A 147 35.99 -13.26 13.04
C GLY A 147 35.56 -11.81 13.25
N ASN A 148 34.41 -11.43 12.69
CA ASN A 148 33.78 -10.12 12.89
C ASN A 148 32.59 -10.14 13.86
N VAL A 149 32.57 -11.08 14.82
CA VAL A 149 31.45 -11.27 15.76
C VAL A 149 31.84 -10.75 17.15
N VAL A 150 31.09 -9.76 17.63
CA VAL A 150 31.26 -9.12 18.93
C VAL A 150 29.93 -9.17 19.70
N GLY A 151 30.01 -9.60 20.96
CA GLY A 151 28.88 -9.70 21.86
C GLY A 151 28.18 -11.06 21.87
N LEU A 152 27.67 -11.43 23.04
CA LEU A 152 27.01 -12.70 23.33
C LEU A 152 25.78 -12.92 22.45
N GLU A 153 24.90 -11.92 22.37
CA GLU A 153 23.67 -12.01 21.58
C GLU A 153 23.99 -12.23 20.10
N THR A 154 24.94 -11.46 19.56
CA THR A 154 25.42 -11.64 18.20
C THR A 154 26.00 -13.04 17.99
N ALA A 155 26.84 -13.52 18.91
CA ALA A 155 27.47 -14.83 18.83
C ALA A 155 26.44 -15.96 18.89
N SER A 156 25.42 -15.84 19.74
CA SER A 156 24.32 -16.79 19.84
C SER A 156 23.62 -16.97 18.50
N TRP A 157 23.22 -15.88 17.85
CA TRP A 157 22.58 -15.91 16.54
C TRP A 157 23.52 -16.42 15.44
N ARG A 158 24.78 -15.98 15.46
CA ARG A 158 25.76 -16.34 14.42
C ARG A 158 26.22 -17.79 14.51
N TYR A 159 26.29 -18.39 15.69
CA TYR A 159 26.83 -19.73 15.85
C TYR A 159 25.77 -20.80 16.09
N PHE A 160 24.63 -20.44 16.68
CA PHE A 160 23.56 -21.38 17.04
C PHE A 160 22.19 -21.01 16.45
N GLY A 161 22.01 -19.80 15.93
CA GLY A 161 20.76 -19.39 15.26
C GLY A 161 19.59 -19.16 16.23
N ILE A 162 19.89 -18.99 17.52
CA ILE A 162 18.91 -18.79 18.59
C ILE A 162 19.32 -17.59 19.45
N PRO A 163 18.38 -16.93 20.17
CA PRO A 163 18.71 -15.83 21.07
C PRO A 163 19.50 -16.30 22.30
N ALA A 164 20.28 -15.42 22.93
CA ALA A 164 21.22 -15.84 23.99
C ALA A 164 20.53 -16.46 25.21
N HIS A 165 19.28 -16.08 25.50
CA HIS A 165 18.53 -16.61 26.63
C HIS A 165 18.06 -18.06 26.45
N GLU A 166 18.04 -18.57 25.22
CA GLU A 166 17.67 -19.95 24.89
C GLU A 166 18.87 -20.91 24.87
N LEU A 167 20.10 -20.39 24.92
CA LEU A 167 21.32 -21.20 24.87
C LEU A 167 21.31 -22.31 25.93
N SER A 168 21.65 -23.53 25.52
CA SER A 168 21.87 -24.64 26.43
C SER A 168 23.10 -24.41 27.33
N TRP A 169 23.32 -25.29 28.31
CA TRP A 169 24.55 -25.27 29.11
C TRP A 169 25.80 -25.56 28.26
N GLY A 170 25.72 -26.51 27.31
CA GLY A 170 26.83 -26.83 26.41
C GLY A 170 27.21 -25.66 25.51
N GLN A 171 26.21 -25.00 24.93
CA GLN A 171 26.38 -23.81 24.08
C GLN A 171 26.87 -22.59 24.89
N SER A 172 26.30 -22.34 26.07
CA SER A 172 26.74 -21.27 26.98
C SER A 172 28.19 -21.45 27.42
N ALA A 173 28.59 -22.68 27.77
CA ALA A 173 29.96 -23.01 28.13
C ALA A 173 30.92 -22.85 26.95
N ALA A 174 30.48 -23.22 25.73
CA ALA A 174 31.28 -23.03 24.53
C ALA A 174 31.55 -21.53 24.28
N LEU A 175 30.53 -20.68 24.38
CA LEU A 175 30.70 -19.23 24.22
C LEU A 175 31.52 -18.61 25.35
N ALA A 176 31.37 -19.05 26.60
CA ALA A 176 32.16 -18.53 27.72
C ALA A 176 33.68 -18.75 27.58
N VAL A 177 34.11 -19.75 26.78
CA VAL A 177 35.53 -20.07 26.57
C VAL A 177 36.19 -19.19 25.50
N LEU A 178 35.42 -18.69 24.52
CA LEU A 178 35.93 -17.99 23.35
C LEU A 178 36.56 -16.61 23.61
N PRO A 179 36.08 -15.77 24.54
CA PRO A 179 36.65 -14.44 24.82
C PRO A 179 38.17 -14.40 24.96
N ASN A 180 38.74 -15.39 25.66
CA ASN A 180 40.17 -15.47 25.92
C ASN A 180 40.98 -16.04 24.74
N ALA A 181 40.33 -16.72 23.81
CA ALA A 181 40.96 -17.27 22.62
C ALA A 181 39.98 -17.30 21.43
N PRO A 182 39.65 -16.13 20.84
CA PRO A 182 38.63 -16.04 19.79
C PRO A 182 38.97 -16.85 18.53
N SER A 183 40.25 -17.14 18.29
CA SER A 183 40.72 -17.98 17.17
C SER A 183 40.35 -19.46 17.32
N LEU A 184 39.79 -19.89 18.45
CA LEU A 184 39.35 -21.27 18.64
C LEU A 184 38.02 -21.58 17.94
N ILE A 185 37.26 -20.57 17.53
CA ILE A 185 35.94 -20.77 16.91
C ILE A 185 35.99 -21.33 15.49
N PHE A 186 37.15 -21.30 14.83
CA PHE A 186 37.30 -21.77 13.45
C PHE A 186 37.17 -23.31 13.38
N PRO A 187 36.12 -23.84 12.71
CA PRO A 187 35.89 -25.28 12.62
C PRO A 187 37.08 -26.01 11.97
N GLY A 188 37.35 -27.25 12.40
CA GLY A 188 38.45 -28.08 11.90
C GLY A 188 39.80 -27.84 12.60
N ARG A 189 40.39 -26.64 12.50
CA ARG A 189 41.78 -26.42 12.96
C ARG A 189 41.97 -26.52 14.48
N ASN A 190 41.01 -26.00 15.24
CA ASN A 190 41.12 -25.82 16.70
C ASN A 190 39.98 -26.50 17.48
N GLU A 191 39.19 -27.32 16.80
CA GLU A 191 37.95 -27.90 17.31
C GLU A 191 38.17 -28.76 18.57
N GLN A 192 39.18 -29.65 18.54
CA GLN A 192 39.52 -30.48 19.71
C GLN A 192 39.91 -29.62 20.93
N THR A 193 40.64 -28.52 20.70
CA THR A 193 41.05 -27.61 21.79
C THR A 193 39.83 -26.90 22.40
N LEU A 194 38.90 -26.43 21.57
CA LEU A 194 37.66 -25.81 22.05
C LEU A 194 36.80 -26.83 22.81
N LEU A 195 36.68 -28.05 22.29
CA LEU A 195 35.90 -29.13 22.88
C LEU A 195 36.42 -29.50 24.28
N GLN A 196 37.74 -29.67 24.42
CA GLN A 196 38.39 -29.97 25.70
C GLN A 196 38.16 -28.84 26.71
N LYS A 197 38.29 -27.57 26.30
CA LYS A 197 38.05 -26.42 27.19
C LYS A 197 36.60 -26.32 27.63
N ARG A 198 35.65 -26.48 26.70
CA ARG A 198 34.20 -26.51 26.99
C ARG A 198 33.88 -27.63 27.98
N ASN A 199 34.31 -28.87 27.69
CA ASN A 199 33.99 -30.03 28.53
C ASN A 199 34.62 -29.91 29.93
N ARG A 200 35.80 -29.29 30.04
CA ARG A 200 36.40 -28.96 31.33
C ARG A 200 35.57 -27.94 32.13
N LEU A 201 35.02 -26.93 31.46
CA LEU A 201 34.13 -25.96 32.10
C LEU A 201 32.80 -26.62 32.52
N LEU A 202 32.23 -27.47 31.68
CA LEU A 202 31.04 -28.26 32.01
C LEU A 202 31.28 -29.17 33.23
N LYS A 203 32.46 -29.81 33.31
CA LYS A 203 32.83 -30.60 34.48
C LYS A 203 32.87 -29.74 35.75
N LYS A 204 33.47 -28.55 35.65
CA LYS A 204 33.52 -27.60 36.78
C LYS A 204 32.13 -27.11 37.19
N LEU A 205 31.21 -26.89 36.25
CA LEU A 205 29.81 -26.53 36.53
C LEU A 205 29.11 -27.65 37.32
N TRP A 206 29.34 -28.90 36.94
CA TRP A 206 28.82 -30.08 37.65
C TRP A 206 29.45 -30.24 39.04
N ASP A 207 30.77 -30.19 39.17
CA ASP A 207 31.49 -30.33 40.45
C ASP A 207 31.07 -29.25 41.48
N LYS A 208 30.62 -28.09 41.00
CA LYS A 208 30.13 -26.96 41.81
C LYS A 208 28.60 -26.98 42.02
N ASN A 209 27.92 -28.03 41.60
CA ASN A 209 26.46 -28.22 41.71
C ASN A 209 25.62 -27.15 41.01
N HIS A 210 26.11 -26.56 39.91
CA HIS A 210 25.29 -25.65 39.07
C HIS A 210 24.40 -26.41 38.08
N ILE A 211 24.78 -27.65 37.74
CA ILE A 211 24.03 -28.56 36.88
C ILE A 211 24.06 -29.96 37.49
N ASP A 212 23.00 -30.75 37.25
CA ASP A 212 22.94 -32.15 37.66
C ASP A 212 23.70 -33.07 36.69
N GLN A 213 23.83 -34.35 37.06
CA GLN A 213 24.56 -35.33 36.26
C GLN A 213 23.95 -35.50 34.86
N THR A 214 22.62 -35.60 34.78
CA THR A 214 21.92 -35.76 33.51
C THR A 214 22.13 -34.56 32.58
N THR A 215 22.02 -33.32 33.07
CA THR A 215 22.31 -32.12 32.28
C THR A 215 23.77 -32.06 31.85
N TYR A 216 24.71 -32.48 32.71
CA TYR A 216 26.12 -32.55 32.37
C TYR A 216 26.41 -33.54 31.22
N GLU A 217 25.85 -34.74 31.30
CA GLU A 217 26.00 -35.77 30.27
C GLU A 217 25.41 -35.30 28.93
N LEU A 218 24.21 -34.71 28.96
CA LEU A 218 23.58 -34.10 27.77
C LEU A 218 24.44 -32.97 27.19
N ALA A 219 24.94 -32.05 28.03
CA ALA A 219 25.71 -30.88 27.59
C ALA A 219 27.07 -31.26 26.98
N ILE A 220 27.69 -32.36 27.42
CA ILE A 220 28.92 -32.88 26.79
C ILE A 220 28.64 -33.52 25.43
N ALA A 221 27.50 -34.19 25.30
CA ALA A 221 27.08 -34.83 24.05
C ALA A 221 26.71 -33.81 22.95
N GLU A 222 26.38 -32.57 23.32
CA GLU A 222 26.10 -31.50 22.36
C GLU A 222 27.32 -31.21 21.45
N PRO A 223 27.12 -31.02 20.13
CA PRO A 223 28.18 -30.66 19.22
C PRO A 223 28.67 -29.22 19.44
N LEU A 224 29.87 -28.92 18.96
CA LEU A 224 30.36 -27.54 18.88
C LEU A 224 29.70 -26.79 17.72
N PRO A 225 29.66 -25.45 17.78
CA PRO A 225 29.18 -24.65 16.64
C PRO A 225 30.07 -24.88 15.41
N GLN A 226 29.42 -24.95 14.25
CA GLN A 226 30.11 -25.09 12.96
C GLN A 226 30.38 -23.71 12.34
N LYS A 227 30.26 -23.61 11.01
CA LYS A 227 30.40 -22.33 10.30
C LYS A 227 29.30 -21.35 10.76
N PRO A 228 29.60 -20.04 10.80
CA PRO A 228 28.60 -19.05 11.16
C PRO A 228 27.36 -19.12 10.27
N LEU A 229 26.18 -19.10 10.88
CA LEU A 229 24.88 -19.06 10.24
C LEU A 229 24.58 -17.65 9.71
N THR A 230 23.74 -17.59 8.68
CA THR A 230 23.15 -16.34 8.20
C THR A 230 22.11 -15.84 9.21
N LEU A 231 22.09 -14.53 9.45
CA LEU A 231 21.08 -13.94 10.31
C LEU A 231 19.71 -13.98 9.62
N PRO A 232 18.60 -14.09 10.38
CA PRO A 232 17.26 -13.90 9.86
C PRO A 232 17.15 -12.60 9.07
N ASN A 233 16.42 -12.64 7.96
CA ASN A 233 16.23 -11.50 7.06
C ASN A 233 14.85 -11.60 6.39
N ASN A 234 13.80 -11.70 7.22
CA ASN A 234 12.42 -11.94 6.80
C ASN A 234 11.74 -10.70 6.21
N ALA A 235 12.23 -9.50 6.52
CA ALA A 235 11.74 -8.24 5.98
C ALA A 235 12.93 -7.38 5.49
N PRO A 236 13.62 -7.76 4.40
CA PRO A 236 14.89 -7.17 4.01
C PRO A 236 14.81 -5.66 3.70
N HIS A 237 13.78 -5.24 2.99
CA HIS A 237 13.57 -3.83 2.63
C HIS A 237 13.24 -2.97 3.84
N LEU A 238 12.36 -3.46 4.74
CA LEU A 238 12.08 -2.76 5.99
C LEU A 238 13.33 -2.65 6.85
N THR A 239 14.14 -3.71 6.91
CA THR A 239 15.41 -3.70 7.65
C THR A 239 16.38 -2.66 7.10
N GLU A 240 16.46 -2.51 5.77
CA GLU A 240 17.30 -1.49 5.14
C GLU A 240 16.76 -0.07 5.36
N ARG A 241 15.43 0.10 5.35
CA ARG A 241 14.77 1.36 5.71
C ARG A 241 15.08 1.76 7.15
N ILE A 242 14.94 0.83 8.10
CA ILE A 242 15.25 1.04 9.51
C ILE A 242 16.73 1.34 9.72
N LYS A 243 17.65 0.68 9.00
CA LYS A 243 19.08 1.01 9.05
C LYS A 243 19.35 2.47 8.68
N LYS A 244 18.64 3.01 7.68
CA LYS A 244 18.78 4.41 7.25
C LYS A 244 18.17 5.39 8.25
N GLU A 245 17.00 5.07 8.81
CA GLU A 245 16.26 5.94 9.72
C GLU A 245 16.80 5.88 11.17
N HIS A 246 17.33 4.73 11.59
CA HIS A 246 17.76 4.42 12.97
C HIS A 246 19.07 3.60 13.00
N PRO A 247 20.19 4.14 12.47
CA PRO A 247 21.45 3.41 12.38
C PRO A 247 21.98 3.02 13.77
N GLY A 248 22.41 1.77 13.89
CA GLY A 248 23.03 1.24 15.11
C GLY A 248 22.06 1.11 16.30
N LYS A 249 20.75 1.05 16.05
CA LYS A 249 19.76 0.87 17.11
C LYS A 249 19.10 -0.50 17.03
N ARG A 250 18.59 -0.96 18.17
CA ARG A 250 17.65 -2.08 18.26
C ARG A 250 16.25 -1.50 18.17
N ILE A 251 15.50 -1.90 17.15
CA ILE A 251 14.16 -1.40 16.87
C ILE A 251 13.16 -2.56 16.97
N LYS A 252 12.16 -2.37 17.83
CA LYS A 252 11.00 -3.25 17.92
C LYS A 252 9.92 -2.76 16.95
N THR A 253 9.52 -3.64 16.03
CA THR A 253 8.52 -3.34 15.02
C THR A 253 7.16 -3.91 15.37
N SER A 254 6.11 -3.42 14.70
CA SER A 254 4.75 -3.97 14.76
C SER A 254 4.53 -5.17 13.83
N ILE A 255 5.56 -5.62 13.11
CA ILE A 255 5.49 -6.76 12.20
C ILE A 255 5.09 -8.01 12.95
N ASP A 256 3.99 -8.63 12.50
CA ASP A 256 3.59 -9.96 12.94
C ASP A 256 4.45 -10.99 12.21
N ARG A 257 5.25 -11.73 12.98
CA ARG A 257 6.22 -12.70 12.44
C ARG A 257 5.55 -13.83 11.66
N HIS A 258 4.39 -14.31 12.10
CA HIS A 258 3.67 -15.41 11.46
C HIS A 258 3.07 -14.94 10.13
N LEU A 259 2.41 -13.78 10.13
CA LEU A 259 1.84 -13.17 8.93
C LEU A 259 2.92 -12.80 7.91
N GLN A 260 4.03 -12.20 8.35
CA GLN A 260 5.16 -11.87 7.47
C GLN A 260 5.73 -13.12 6.79
N TYR A 261 5.87 -14.22 7.53
CA TYR A 261 6.36 -15.49 6.98
C TYR A 261 5.40 -16.06 5.93
N GLN A 262 4.08 -16.10 6.21
CA GLN A 262 3.08 -16.55 5.24
C GLN A 262 3.08 -15.68 3.98
N ASN A 263 3.11 -14.37 4.15
CA ASN A 263 3.14 -13.43 3.02
C ASN A 263 4.41 -13.54 2.19
N ASN A 264 5.57 -13.87 2.80
CA ASN A 264 6.79 -14.14 2.04
C ASN A 264 6.64 -15.38 1.13
N ILE A 265 5.97 -16.43 1.62
CA ILE A 265 5.68 -17.64 0.82
C ILE A 265 4.71 -17.31 -0.32
N LEU A 266 3.67 -16.52 -0.05
CA LEU A 266 2.73 -16.06 -1.07
C LEU A 266 3.43 -15.20 -2.14
N ALA A 267 4.26 -14.25 -1.71
CA ALA A 267 5.06 -13.42 -2.59
C ALA A 267 5.96 -14.25 -3.51
N GLU A 268 6.70 -15.23 -2.98
CA GLU A 268 7.52 -16.15 -3.77
C GLU A 268 6.67 -16.92 -4.79
N ARG A 269 5.56 -17.52 -4.36
CA ARG A 269 4.68 -18.31 -5.23
C ARG A 269 4.12 -17.49 -6.40
N HIS A 270 3.63 -16.29 -6.12
CA HIS A 270 3.08 -15.40 -7.16
C HIS A 270 4.18 -14.87 -8.07
N PHE A 271 5.34 -14.54 -7.51
CA PHE A 271 6.51 -14.14 -8.31
C PHE A 271 6.91 -15.23 -9.32
N GLN A 272 6.96 -16.51 -8.93
CA GLN A 272 7.29 -17.60 -9.85
C GLN A 272 6.30 -17.72 -11.03
N ARG A 273 5.02 -17.39 -10.81
CA ARG A 273 4.01 -17.35 -11.88
C ARG A 273 4.16 -16.13 -12.78
N LEU A 274 4.43 -14.97 -12.20
CA LEU A 274 4.55 -13.70 -12.93
C LEU A 274 5.83 -13.63 -13.77
N LYS A 275 6.92 -14.24 -13.28
CA LYS A 275 8.22 -14.26 -13.96
C LYS A 275 8.18 -14.90 -15.34
N SER A 276 7.27 -15.85 -15.61
CA SER A 276 7.13 -16.46 -16.94
C SER A 276 6.67 -15.47 -18.01
N ASN A 277 6.09 -14.34 -17.62
CA ASN A 277 5.73 -13.22 -18.50
C ASN A 277 6.64 -12.00 -18.27
N GLU A 278 7.86 -12.23 -17.78
CA GLU A 278 8.88 -11.21 -17.53
C GLU A 278 8.41 -10.08 -16.60
N ILE A 279 7.54 -10.40 -15.65
CA ILE A 279 7.15 -9.52 -14.54
C ILE A 279 7.98 -9.93 -13.33
N GLN A 280 8.96 -9.10 -12.97
CA GLN A 280 10.03 -9.49 -12.04
C GLN A 280 9.85 -8.97 -10.61
N ASN A 281 8.89 -8.08 -10.36
CA ASN A 281 8.72 -7.42 -9.07
C ASN A 281 7.27 -7.43 -8.60
N LEU A 282 7.10 -7.53 -7.28
CA LEU A 282 5.83 -7.36 -6.59
C LEU A 282 6.07 -6.87 -5.17
N SER A 283 5.08 -6.27 -4.54
CA SER A 283 5.15 -5.83 -3.15
C SER A 283 3.82 -6.01 -2.43
N ILE A 284 3.91 -6.21 -1.11
CA ILE A 284 2.75 -6.42 -0.23
C ILE A 284 2.91 -5.55 1.01
N LEU A 285 1.87 -4.79 1.33
CA LEU A 285 1.77 -4.01 2.56
C LEU A 285 0.45 -4.35 3.26
N VAL A 286 0.53 -4.73 4.52
CA VAL A 286 -0.66 -4.97 5.36
C VAL A 286 -0.63 -4.04 6.55
N LEU A 287 -1.71 -3.28 6.74
CA LEU A 287 -1.89 -2.34 7.85
C LEU A 287 -3.05 -2.79 8.74
N ASP A 288 -2.88 -2.59 10.04
CA ASP A 288 -3.98 -2.56 11.00
C ASP A 288 -4.74 -1.23 10.90
N ILE A 289 -6.07 -1.29 10.83
CA ILE A 289 -6.91 -0.11 10.64
C ILE A 289 -7.06 0.70 11.92
N GLU A 290 -7.08 0.07 13.10
CA GLU A 290 -7.31 0.80 14.35
C GLU A 290 -6.06 1.59 14.78
N SER A 291 -4.91 0.91 14.80
CA SER A 291 -3.64 1.43 15.31
C SER A 291 -2.76 2.08 14.24
N ARG A 292 -3.09 1.93 12.95
CA ARG A 292 -2.23 2.32 11.81
C ARG A 292 -0.85 1.64 11.83
N LYS A 293 -0.73 0.49 12.50
CA LYS A 293 0.52 -0.28 12.57
C LYS A 293 0.70 -1.15 11.33
N VAL A 294 1.95 -1.27 10.86
CA VAL A 294 2.33 -2.17 9.76
C VAL A 294 2.46 -3.59 10.29
N LEU A 295 1.61 -4.50 9.83
CA LEU A 295 1.61 -5.90 10.26
C LEU A 295 2.51 -6.78 9.38
N SER A 296 2.64 -6.45 8.09
CA SER A 296 3.50 -7.16 7.14
C SER A 296 4.05 -6.20 6.08
N TYR A 297 5.33 -6.37 5.74
CA TYR A 297 6.07 -5.50 4.83
C TYR A 297 6.95 -6.30 3.86
N ILE A 298 6.55 -6.35 2.58
CA ILE A 298 7.32 -6.98 1.50
C ILE A 298 7.60 -5.93 0.45
N GLY A 299 8.81 -5.36 0.50
CA GLY A 299 9.19 -4.23 -0.36
C GLY A 299 9.41 -4.61 -1.81
N ASN A 300 9.77 -5.86 -2.09
CA ASN A 300 9.94 -6.39 -3.44
C ASN A 300 9.90 -7.93 -3.45
N ALA A 301 9.77 -8.51 -4.63
CA ALA A 301 9.91 -9.94 -4.90
C ALA A 301 11.35 -10.41 -4.62
N PRO A 302 11.53 -11.70 -4.29
CA PRO A 302 12.83 -12.36 -4.20
C PRO A 302 13.44 -12.64 -5.60
N SER A 303 13.48 -11.63 -6.47
CA SER A 303 14.10 -11.70 -7.80
C SER A 303 15.61 -11.44 -7.76
N THR A 304 16.25 -11.17 -8.92
CA THR A 304 17.70 -10.91 -8.96
C THR A 304 18.04 -9.42 -8.78
N THR A 305 19.31 -9.12 -8.50
CA THR A 305 19.79 -7.73 -8.44
C THR A 305 19.62 -7.00 -9.78
N ALA A 306 19.75 -7.72 -10.90
CA ALA A 306 19.54 -7.15 -12.23
C ALA A 306 18.09 -6.70 -12.44
N ASP A 307 17.14 -7.41 -11.82
CA ASP A 307 15.71 -7.10 -11.84
C ASP A 307 15.31 -6.06 -10.78
N GLY A 308 16.28 -5.42 -10.12
CA GLY A 308 16.01 -4.37 -9.14
C GLY A 308 15.39 -4.88 -7.82
N ASN A 309 15.62 -6.13 -7.42
CA ASN A 309 15.08 -6.71 -6.18
C ASN A 309 15.42 -5.89 -4.90
N GLN A 310 16.47 -5.08 -4.91
CA GLN A 310 16.89 -4.23 -3.78
C GLN A 310 16.04 -2.95 -3.65
N VAL A 311 15.29 -2.59 -4.70
CA VAL A 311 14.42 -1.41 -4.67
C VAL A 311 13.21 -1.72 -3.81
N ASP A 312 13.04 -0.96 -2.72
CA ASP A 312 11.83 -1.00 -1.91
C ASP A 312 10.69 -0.30 -2.65
N ILE A 313 9.84 -1.06 -3.34
CA ILE A 313 8.75 -0.52 -4.16
C ILE A 313 7.67 0.14 -3.31
N ILE A 314 7.49 -0.27 -2.04
CA ILE A 314 6.42 0.25 -1.17
C ILE A 314 6.48 1.78 -1.04
N THR A 315 7.70 2.33 -0.98
CA THR A 315 7.94 3.77 -0.81
C THR A 315 8.17 4.52 -2.12
N LYS A 316 8.25 3.80 -3.25
CA LYS A 316 8.49 4.41 -4.57
C LYS A 316 7.19 4.82 -5.23
N LYS A 317 7.23 5.95 -5.91
CA LYS A 317 6.08 6.50 -6.64
C LYS A 317 5.90 5.75 -7.95
N ARG A 318 4.68 5.31 -8.19
CA ARG A 318 4.24 4.57 -9.37
C ARG A 318 2.91 5.15 -9.83
N SER A 319 2.58 5.00 -11.11
CA SER A 319 1.29 5.49 -11.62
C SER A 319 0.16 4.86 -10.82
N THR A 320 -0.73 5.69 -10.26
CA THR A 320 -1.83 5.22 -9.40
C THR A 320 -2.89 4.39 -10.12
N GLY A 321 -2.87 4.36 -11.46
CA GLY A 321 -3.94 3.76 -12.25
C GLY A 321 -5.32 4.25 -11.82
N SER A 322 -6.27 3.33 -11.68
CA SER A 322 -7.65 3.65 -11.26
C SER A 322 -7.88 3.62 -9.74
N THR A 323 -6.82 3.56 -8.91
CA THR A 323 -6.95 3.45 -7.45
C THR A 323 -7.54 4.70 -6.78
N LEU A 324 -7.56 5.85 -7.47
CA LEU A 324 -8.11 7.12 -6.95
C LEU A 324 -9.62 7.29 -7.19
N LYS A 325 -10.24 6.48 -8.06
CA LYS A 325 -11.67 6.56 -8.40
C LYS A 325 -12.61 6.47 -7.18
N PRO A 326 -12.37 5.60 -6.19
CA PRO A 326 -13.23 5.52 -5.01
C PRO A 326 -13.28 6.83 -4.21
N PHE A 327 -12.16 7.55 -4.12
CA PHE A 327 -12.13 8.82 -3.38
C PHE A 327 -12.85 9.95 -4.11
N LEU A 328 -12.85 9.94 -5.45
CA LEU A 328 -13.68 10.85 -6.24
C LEU A 328 -15.17 10.55 -6.03
N PHE A 329 -15.54 9.27 -6.10
CA PHE A 329 -16.91 8.82 -5.87
C PHE A 329 -17.39 9.18 -4.46
N ALA A 330 -16.62 8.86 -3.43
CA ALA A 330 -16.89 9.25 -2.04
C ALA A 330 -17.00 10.77 -1.89
N SER A 331 -16.14 11.55 -2.56
CA SER A 331 -16.20 13.02 -2.50
C SER A 331 -17.48 13.59 -3.10
N LEU A 332 -17.97 13.00 -4.20
CA LEU A 332 -19.23 13.39 -4.84
C LEU A 332 -20.44 13.06 -3.96
N LEU A 333 -20.45 11.86 -3.34
CA LEU A 333 -21.48 11.46 -2.38
C LEU A 333 -21.47 12.36 -1.14
N ASN A 334 -20.29 12.64 -0.58
CA ASN A 334 -20.09 13.49 0.59
C ASN A 334 -20.60 14.93 0.36
N GLU A 335 -20.64 15.40 -0.89
CA GLU A 335 -21.17 16.73 -1.23
C GLU A 335 -22.62 16.70 -1.75
N GLY A 336 -23.25 15.53 -1.83
CA GLY A 336 -24.61 15.39 -2.37
C GLY A 336 -24.72 15.67 -3.86
N GLN A 337 -23.61 15.67 -4.61
CA GLN A 337 -23.59 15.93 -6.06
C GLN A 337 -23.95 14.69 -6.89
N LEU A 338 -23.92 13.51 -6.26
CA LEU A 338 -24.17 12.21 -6.85
C LEU A 338 -24.88 11.33 -5.81
N LEU A 339 -25.75 10.42 -6.25
CA LEU A 339 -26.22 9.30 -5.44
C LEU A 339 -25.62 8.00 -5.98
N PRO A 340 -25.51 6.93 -5.17
CA PRO A 340 -24.80 5.72 -5.56
C PRO A 340 -25.28 5.13 -6.88
N ASN A 341 -26.59 5.11 -7.12
CA ASN A 341 -27.18 4.49 -8.31
C ASN A 341 -27.60 5.50 -9.39
N SER A 342 -27.31 6.80 -9.22
CA SER A 342 -27.61 7.80 -10.24
C SER A 342 -26.92 7.46 -11.56
N LEU A 343 -27.67 7.52 -12.67
CA LEU A 343 -27.12 7.26 -13.99
C LEU A 343 -26.06 8.30 -14.38
N VAL A 344 -24.89 7.81 -14.74
CA VAL A 344 -23.78 8.59 -15.29
C VAL A 344 -23.54 8.23 -16.73
N LYS A 345 -23.17 9.23 -17.54
CA LYS A 345 -23.01 9.08 -18.99
C LYS A 345 -21.71 8.31 -19.31
N ASP A 346 -21.82 7.22 -20.04
CA ASP A 346 -20.74 6.45 -20.65
C ASP A 346 -20.87 6.48 -22.18
N ILE A 347 -20.48 7.61 -22.78
CA ILE A 347 -20.55 7.88 -24.22
C ILE A 347 -19.21 8.43 -24.71
N PRO A 348 -18.89 8.34 -26.02
CA PRO A 348 -17.68 8.95 -26.57
C PRO A 348 -17.53 10.40 -26.09
N THR A 349 -16.38 10.71 -25.52
CA THR A 349 -16.14 11.99 -24.85
C THR A 349 -14.78 12.51 -25.27
N VAL A 350 -14.75 13.72 -25.83
CA VAL A 350 -13.54 14.47 -26.12
C VAL A 350 -13.58 15.76 -25.30
N ILE A 351 -12.46 16.10 -24.66
CA ILE A 351 -12.33 17.28 -23.80
C ILE A 351 -11.00 17.95 -24.14
N ASN A 352 -11.02 19.08 -24.85
CA ASN A 352 -9.82 19.82 -25.25
C ASN A 352 -8.75 18.90 -25.90
N GLY A 353 -9.16 18.07 -26.86
CA GLY A 353 -8.29 17.09 -27.53
C GLY A 353 -8.02 15.79 -26.75
N TYR A 354 -8.37 15.72 -25.45
CA TYR A 354 -8.25 14.50 -24.67
C TYR A 354 -9.44 13.56 -24.90
N ASN A 355 -9.16 12.35 -25.39
CA ASN A 355 -10.15 11.32 -25.74
C ASN A 355 -10.01 10.07 -24.85
N PRO A 356 -10.54 10.08 -23.61
CA PRO A 356 -10.51 8.93 -22.73
C PRO A 356 -11.35 7.78 -23.32
N LYS A 357 -10.79 6.56 -23.30
CA LYS A 357 -11.48 5.34 -23.72
C LYS A 357 -11.62 4.37 -22.55
N ASN A 358 -12.73 3.64 -22.52
CA ASN A 358 -12.87 2.48 -21.64
C ASN A 358 -11.90 1.39 -22.07
N PHE A 359 -11.54 0.51 -21.13
CA PHE A 359 -10.60 -0.59 -21.40
C PHE A 359 -11.06 -1.49 -22.56
N ASN A 360 -12.36 -1.81 -22.59
CA ASN A 360 -12.99 -2.60 -23.66
C ASN A 360 -13.35 -1.80 -24.92
N LYS A 361 -13.08 -0.48 -24.95
CA LYS A 361 -13.44 0.46 -26.03
C LYS A 361 -14.93 0.52 -26.38
N LYS A 362 -15.82 0.00 -25.52
CA LYS A 362 -17.28 0.04 -25.68
C LYS A 362 -17.89 1.10 -24.77
N HIS A 363 -19.10 1.51 -25.10
CA HIS A 363 -19.89 2.52 -24.39
C HIS A 363 -21.28 1.97 -24.10
N ALA A 364 -21.75 2.14 -22.86
CA ALA A 364 -23.06 1.66 -22.42
C ALA A 364 -24.15 2.76 -22.42
N GLY A 365 -23.82 3.99 -22.84
CA GLY A 365 -24.75 5.11 -22.85
C GLY A 365 -24.91 5.73 -21.46
N ALA A 366 -25.65 5.04 -20.59
CA ALA A 366 -25.85 5.41 -19.19
C ALA A 366 -25.65 4.19 -18.28
N VAL A 367 -24.99 4.40 -17.15
CA VAL A 367 -24.72 3.33 -16.17
C VAL A 367 -24.91 3.86 -14.75
N PRO A 368 -25.40 3.06 -13.79
CA PRO A 368 -25.40 3.45 -12.39
C PRO A 368 -23.98 3.81 -11.92
N ALA A 369 -23.82 4.85 -11.12
CA ALA A 369 -22.50 5.33 -10.74
C ALA A 369 -21.70 4.31 -9.88
N SER A 370 -22.37 3.58 -9.01
CA SER A 370 -21.86 2.42 -8.25
C SER A 370 -21.25 1.38 -9.19
N ARG A 371 -22.00 1.00 -10.24
CA ARG A 371 -21.55 0.07 -11.28
C ARG A 371 -20.41 0.64 -12.14
N ALA A 372 -20.41 1.95 -12.41
CA ALA A 372 -19.31 2.61 -13.11
C ALA A 372 -18.02 2.54 -12.30
N LEU A 373 -18.10 2.69 -10.98
CA LEU A 373 -16.97 2.54 -10.06
C LEU A 373 -16.52 1.07 -9.97
N SER A 374 -17.45 0.13 -9.78
CA SER A 374 -17.13 -1.29 -9.62
C SER A 374 -16.48 -1.88 -10.88
N ARG A 375 -17.01 -1.55 -12.07
CA ARG A 375 -16.39 -1.91 -13.36
C ARG A 375 -15.22 -1.01 -13.76
N SER A 376 -14.87 -0.03 -12.92
CA SER A 376 -13.75 0.88 -13.11
C SER A 376 -13.75 1.60 -14.46
N LEU A 377 -14.93 2.03 -14.95
CA LEU A 377 -15.06 2.69 -16.26
C LEU A 377 -14.30 4.02 -16.28
N ASN A 378 -13.65 4.33 -17.41
CA ASN A 378 -12.77 5.49 -17.53
C ASN A 378 -13.55 6.75 -17.90
N VAL A 379 -14.47 6.63 -18.87
CA VAL A 379 -15.23 7.77 -19.38
C VAL A 379 -16.11 8.41 -18.30
N PRO A 380 -16.93 7.66 -17.53
CA PRO A 380 -17.68 8.25 -16.42
C PRO A 380 -16.78 8.92 -15.38
N ALA A 381 -15.65 8.30 -15.01
CA ALA A 381 -14.74 8.84 -14.01
C ALA A 381 -14.15 10.21 -14.42
N VAL A 382 -13.72 10.35 -15.68
CA VAL A 382 -13.21 11.63 -16.21
C VAL A 382 -14.30 12.70 -16.24
N ARG A 383 -15.51 12.33 -16.66
CA ARG A 383 -16.66 13.27 -16.68
C ARG A 383 -17.04 13.73 -15.27
N LEU A 384 -17.05 12.82 -14.31
CA LEU A 384 -17.31 13.10 -12.91
C LEU A 384 -16.21 13.98 -12.29
N LEU A 385 -14.92 13.74 -12.61
CA LEU A 385 -13.83 14.60 -12.15
C LEU A 385 -14.01 16.03 -12.68
N ARG A 386 -14.37 16.18 -13.95
CA ARG A 386 -14.64 17.50 -14.54
C ARG A 386 -15.82 18.19 -13.85
N GLN A 387 -16.89 17.45 -13.57
CA GLN A 387 -18.06 17.98 -12.85
C GLN A 387 -17.71 18.41 -11.43
N PHE A 388 -16.95 17.60 -10.70
CA PHE A 388 -16.56 17.87 -9.32
C PHE A 388 -15.55 19.03 -9.20
N GLY A 389 -14.71 19.18 -10.23
CA GLY A 389 -13.63 20.16 -10.28
C GLY A 389 -12.27 19.55 -9.94
N LEU A 390 -11.34 19.65 -10.89
CA LEU A 390 -9.99 19.09 -10.78
C LEU A 390 -9.22 19.62 -9.56
N GLN A 391 -9.15 20.95 -9.39
CA GLN A 391 -8.43 21.57 -8.28
C GLN A 391 -9.04 21.18 -6.92
N LYS A 392 -10.37 21.09 -6.86
CA LYS A 392 -11.09 20.70 -5.66
C LYS A 392 -10.76 19.25 -5.25
N PHE A 393 -10.76 18.34 -6.21
CA PHE A 393 -10.37 16.95 -5.97
C PHE A 393 -8.90 16.83 -5.56
N TYR A 394 -8.00 17.55 -6.24
CA TYR A 394 -6.58 17.60 -5.90
C TYR A 394 -6.36 18.05 -4.45
N ASN A 395 -7.03 19.12 -4.01
CA ASN A 395 -6.95 19.61 -2.64
C ASN A 395 -7.46 18.56 -1.62
N LYS A 396 -8.53 17.83 -1.96
CA LYS A 396 -9.01 16.72 -1.11
C LYS A 396 -7.96 15.62 -0.97
N LEU A 397 -7.31 15.20 -2.07
CA LEU A 397 -6.22 14.21 -2.02
C LEU A 397 -5.05 14.71 -1.16
N HIS A 398 -4.70 15.99 -1.27
CA HIS A 398 -3.64 16.58 -0.43
C HIS A 398 -4.02 16.59 1.06
N ASN A 399 -5.27 16.92 1.39
CA ASN A 399 -5.78 16.86 2.77
C ASN A 399 -5.84 15.42 3.31
N MET A 400 -6.01 14.42 2.44
CA MET A 400 -5.85 12.99 2.76
C MET A 400 -4.37 12.59 2.96
N ASN A 401 -3.46 13.56 2.98
CA ASN A 401 -2.02 13.38 3.09
C ASN A 401 -1.44 12.50 1.97
N LEU A 402 -2.05 12.52 0.79
CA LEU A 402 -1.53 11.84 -0.40
C LEU A 402 -0.44 12.71 -1.04
N LYS A 403 0.79 12.17 -1.12
CA LYS A 403 1.96 12.90 -1.62
C LYS A 403 1.98 12.92 -3.14
N LEU A 404 1.43 13.99 -3.73
CA LEU A 404 1.48 14.30 -5.16
C LEU A 404 2.54 15.36 -5.43
N ASP A 405 3.42 15.13 -6.40
CA ASP A 405 4.61 15.97 -6.64
C ASP A 405 4.39 17.13 -7.60
N LYS A 406 3.29 17.11 -8.34
CA LYS A 406 3.00 18.08 -9.39
C LYS A 406 1.68 18.79 -9.11
N PRO A 407 1.52 20.05 -9.54
CA PRO A 407 0.28 20.78 -9.36
C PRO A 407 -0.86 20.16 -10.18
N ALA A 408 -2.11 20.44 -9.79
CA ALA A 408 -3.30 19.90 -10.44
C ALA A 408 -3.33 20.12 -11.97
N GLY A 409 -2.90 21.30 -12.43
CA GLY A 409 -2.84 21.64 -13.86
C GLY A 409 -1.89 20.76 -14.68
N HIS A 410 -0.84 20.22 -14.06
CA HIS A 410 0.07 19.27 -14.72
C HIS A 410 -0.59 17.92 -14.96
N TYR A 411 -1.32 17.40 -13.97
CA TYR A 411 -2.00 16.11 -14.08
C TYR A 411 -3.24 16.16 -14.97
N GLY A 412 -3.94 17.30 -14.98
CA GLY A 412 -5.17 17.46 -15.75
C GLY A 412 -6.23 16.41 -15.38
N LEU A 413 -7.13 16.11 -16.31
CA LEU A 413 -8.15 15.07 -16.12
C LEU A 413 -7.58 13.65 -16.10
N ALA A 414 -6.33 13.45 -16.55
CA ALA A 414 -5.65 12.16 -16.46
C ALA A 414 -5.35 11.75 -15.01
N LEU A 415 -5.41 12.68 -14.05
CA LEU A 415 -5.28 12.42 -12.61
C LEU A 415 -6.10 11.20 -12.15
N ILE A 416 -7.36 11.09 -12.59
CA ILE A 416 -8.27 10.02 -12.15
C ILE A 416 -8.03 8.66 -12.84
N LEU A 417 -7.22 8.64 -13.90
CA LEU A 417 -6.90 7.45 -14.70
C LEU A 417 -5.46 6.98 -14.52
N GLY A 418 -4.74 7.53 -13.53
CA GLY A 418 -3.36 7.14 -13.24
C GLY A 418 -2.30 8.06 -13.81
N GLY A 419 -2.66 9.26 -14.26
CA GLY A 419 -1.71 10.30 -14.66
C GLY A 419 -0.88 10.83 -13.50
N ALA A 420 -1.27 10.57 -12.25
CA ALA A 420 -0.50 10.90 -11.07
C ALA A 420 0.18 9.67 -10.45
N GLU A 421 1.34 9.93 -9.85
CA GLU A 421 2.16 8.94 -9.17
C GLU A 421 1.99 9.02 -7.65
N SER A 422 1.88 7.87 -7.01
CA SER A 422 1.87 7.73 -5.55
C SER A 422 2.52 6.42 -5.13
N SER A 423 2.79 6.28 -3.84
CA SER A 423 3.43 5.09 -3.28
C SER A 423 2.39 4.06 -2.81
N LEU A 424 2.76 2.77 -2.75
CA LEU A 424 1.88 1.75 -2.16
C LEU A 424 1.56 2.08 -0.70
N TRP A 425 2.53 2.65 0.01
CA TRP A 425 2.36 3.20 1.35
C TRP A 425 1.21 4.20 1.43
N ASP A 426 1.22 5.23 0.58
CA ASP A 426 0.24 6.32 0.61
C ASP A 426 -1.15 5.86 0.15
N ILE A 427 -1.24 5.04 -0.90
CA ILE A 427 -2.53 4.52 -1.36
C ILE A 427 -3.14 3.61 -0.27
N THR A 428 -2.39 2.65 0.26
CA THR A 428 -2.90 1.72 1.29
C THR A 428 -3.32 2.47 2.56
N LYS A 429 -2.52 3.46 2.99
CA LYS A 429 -2.88 4.38 4.08
C LYS A 429 -4.21 5.07 3.85
N THR A 430 -4.44 5.60 2.65
CA THR A 430 -5.64 6.39 2.35
C THR A 430 -6.90 5.52 2.44
N TYR A 431 -6.82 4.27 1.97
CA TYR A 431 -7.89 3.29 2.13
C TYR A 431 -8.10 2.90 3.61
N ALA A 432 -7.02 2.63 4.35
CA ALA A 432 -7.08 2.33 5.79
C ALA A 432 -7.75 3.47 6.58
N SER A 433 -7.42 4.72 6.23
CA SER A 433 -7.95 5.92 6.87
C SER A 433 -9.44 6.10 6.62
N ALA A 434 -9.91 5.84 5.39
CA ALA A 434 -11.34 5.83 5.10
C ALA A 434 -12.08 4.75 5.92
N ALA A 435 -11.52 3.54 5.99
CA ALA A 435 -12.12 2.46 6.78
C ALA A 435 -12.17 2.77 8.29
N SER A 436 -11.10 3.35 8.81
CA SER A 436 -11.04 3.82 10.19
C SER A 436 -12.01 4.96 10.49
N THR A 437 -12.18 5.90 9.55
CA THR A 437 -13.18 6.98 9.67
C THR A 437 -14.57 6.39 9.90
N LEU A 438 -14.95 5.39 9.09
CA LEU A 438 -16.24 4.72 9.18
C LEU A 438 -16.37 3.94 10.50
N ASN A 439 -15.36 3.15 10.87
CA ASN A 439 -15.38 2.39 12.11
C ASN A 439 -15.50 3.29 13.34
N TYR A 440 -14.72 4.37 13.40
CA TYR A 440 -14.73 5.30 14.52
C TYR A 440 -16.07 6.00 14.64
N TYR A 441 -16.67 6.41 13.52
CA TYR A 441 -18.01 7.00 13.53
C TYR A 441 -19.05 6.09 14.18
N ILE A 442 -19.01 4.80 13.84
CA ILE A 442 -19.90 3.78 14.42
C ILE A 442 -19.63 3.58 15.91
N SER A 443 -18.36 3.46 16.32
CA SER A 443 -18.00 3.12 17.71
C SER A 443 -18.06 4.30 18.68
N ASN A 444 -18.03 5.54 18.18
CA ASN A 444 -17.84 6.74 19.01
C ASN A 444 -19.00 7.74 18.87
N SER A 445 -20.25 7.24 18.91
CA SER A 445 -21.46 8.08 18.94
C SER A 445 -21.48 9.09 17.80
N SER A 446 -21.22 8.62 16.57
CA SER A 446 -21.46 9.39 15.35
C SER A 446 -20.53 10.62 15.24
N THR A 447 -19.30 10.47 15.74
CA THR A 447 -18.27 11.52 15.71
C THR A 447 -17.05 11.11 14.89
N TYR A 448 -16.18 12.08 14.59
CA TYR A 448 -15.00 11.94 13.77
C TYR A 448 -13.75 12.37 14.54
N ARG A 449 -12.57 11.92 14.09
CA ARG A 449 -11.28 12.42 14.56
C ARG A 449 -10.77 13.50 13.63
N ALA A 450 -10.09 14.52 14.18
CA ALA A 450 -9.56 15.62 13.38
C ALA A 450 -8.51 15.16 12.34
N ASN A 451 -7.63 14.23 12.71
CA ASN A 451 -6.49 13.77 11.92
C ASN A 451 -6.57 12.28 11.62
N GLU A 452 -7.51 11.87 10.77
CA GLU A 452 -7.70 10.44 10.45
C GLU A 452 -6.67 9.89 9.44
N PHE A 453 -6.13 10.75 8.57
CA PHE A 453 -5.24 10.42 7.45
C PHE A 453 -3.74 10.53 7.81
N VAL A 454 -3.37 10.05 9.00
CA VAL A 454 -1.99 10.03 9.50
C VAL A 454 -1.14 8.94 8.81
N ASP A 455 0.17 9.17 8.71
CA ASP A 455 1.09 8.19 8.15
C ASP A 455 1.19 6.94 9.07
N PRO A 456 1.13 5.71 8.51
CA PRO A 456 1.30 4.47 9.28
C PRO A 456 2.65 4.39 10.00
N THR A 457 2.78 3.45 10.93
CA THR A 457 4.06 3.18 11.60
C THR A 457 4.40 1.71 11.64
N TYR A 458 5.67 1.42 11.42
CA TYR A 458 6.23 0.11 11.66
C TYR A 458 6.80 -0.02 13.07
N LEU A 459 6.89 1.07 13.85
CA LEU A 459 7.43 1.06 15.21
C LEU A 459 6.36 0.54 16.17
N PHE A 460 6.75 -0.36 17.08
CA PHE A 460 5.81 -1.00 18.01
C PHE A 460 5.23 -0.01 19.04
N GLU A 461 6.08 0.89 19.55
CA GLU A 461 5.78 1.83 20.64
C GLU A 461 5.20 3.17 20.15
N ASP A 462 5.16 3.40 18.84
CA ASP A 462 4.61 4.62 18.25
C ASP A 462 3.08 4.51 18.18
N GLU A 463 2.40 5.18 19.10
CA GLU A 463 0.95 5.34 19.10
C GLU A 463 0.56 6.60 18.34
N LYS A 464 -0.36 6.46 17.38
CA LYS A 464 -0.75 7.58 16.51
C LYS A 464 -1.73 8.53 17.21
N ASP A 465 -1.37 9.81 17.18
CA ASP A 465 -2.29 10.88 17.55
C ASP A 465 -3.21 11.21 16.37
N PHE A 466 -4.48 10.88 16.53
CA PHE A 466 -5.54 11.17 15.56
C PHE A 466 -6.23 12.52 15.81
N GLY A 467 -5.76 13.31 16.78
CA GLY A 467 -6.34 14.58 17.18
C GLY A 467 -7.66 14.45 17.95
N PRO A 468 -8.29 15.59 18.29
CA PRO A 468 -9.52 15.60 19.08
C PRO A 468 -10.71 15.02 18.32
N GLN A 469 -11.71 14.59 19.08
CA GLN A 469 -13.03 14.22 18.58
C GLN A 469 -13.81 15.48 18.13
N GLN A 470 -14.57 15.36 17.05
CA GLN A 470 -15.40 16.41 16.48
C GLN A 470 -16.65 15.83 15.80
N PHE A 471 -17.68 16.65 15.57
CA PHE A 471 -18.93 16.19 14.95
C PHE A 471 -18.92 16.24 13.42
N GLU A 472 -18.13 17.14 12.84
CA GLU A 472 -18.03 17.28 11.39
C GLU A 472 -16.89 16.42 10.84
N PRO A 473 -17.06 15.80 9.67
CA PRO A 473 -16.01 15.02 9.03
C PRO A 473 -14.88 15.93 8.53
N SER A 474 -13.62 15.55 8.79
CA SER A 474 -12.46 16.32 8.28
C SER A 474 -12.40 16.36 6.74
N ILE A 475 -12.78 15.25 6.07
CA ILE A 475 -12.63 15.12 4.61
C ILE A 475 -13.83 14.43 3.95
N LEU A 476 -14.22 13.26 4.47
CA LEU A 476 -15.30 12.41 3.97
C LEU A 476 -16.16 11.95 5.14
N ASN A 477 -17.48 11.94 4.96
CA ASN A 477 -18.44 11.45 5.95
C ASN A 477 -18.64 9.93 5.87
N ALA A 478 -19.13 9.35 6.97
CA ALA A 478 -19.27 7.89 7.12
C ALA A 478 -20.20 7.28 6.07
N GLY A 479 -21.32 7.93 5.76
CA GLY A 479 -22.28 7.48 4.75
C GLY A 479 -21.67 7.40 3.34
N ALA A 480 -20.91 8.41 2.92
CA ALA A 480 -20.23 8.36 1.62
C ALA A 480 -19.20 7.23 1.55
N ILE A 481 -18.45 7.01 2.63
CA ILE A 481 -17.45 5.93 2.71
C ILE A 481 -18.16 4.57 2.64
N TYR A 482 -19.23 4.36 3.42
CA TYR A 482 -19.98 3.11 3.43
C TYR A 482 -20.53 2.76 2.04
N HIS A 483 -21.21 3.68 1.35
CA HIS A 483 -21.73 3.42 0.00
C HIS A 483 -20.61 3.24 -1.05
N THR A 484 -19.47 3.89 -0.86
CA THR A 484 -18.28 3.65 -1.69
C THR A 484 -17.78 2.22 -1.50
N PHE A 485 -17.62 1.76 -0.26
CA PHE A 485 -17.18 0.40 0.06
C PHE A 485 -18.18 -0.66 -0.39
N LYS A 486 -19.48 -0.41 -0.22
CA LYS A 486 -20.56 -1.25 -0.76
C LYS A 486 -20.43 -1.40 -2.29
N SER A 487 -20.22 -0.30 -3.01
CA SER A 487 -19.99 -0.32 -4.46
C SER A 487 -18.71 -1.07 -4.85
N LEU A 488 -17.65 -1.02 -4.02
CA LEU A 488 -16.42 -1.78 -4.24
C LEU A 488 -16.55 -3.26 -3.89
N GLN A 489 -17.47 -3.63 -2.99
CA GLN A 489 -17.82 -5.01 -2.73
C GLN A 489 -18.53 -5.63 -3.94
N GLU A 490 -19.37 -4.85 -4.62
CA GLU A 490 -20.11 -5.26 -5.83
C GLU A 490 -19.20 -5.54 -7.04
N VAL A 491 -17.91 -5.18 -6.98
CA VAL A 491 -16.90 -5.66 -7.95
C VAL A 491 -16.97 -7.20 -8.08
N ASN A 492 -17.38 -7.90 -7.01
CA ASN A 492 -17.46 -9.35 -6.96
C ASN A 492 -18.69 -9.96 -7.66
N ARG A 493 -19.66 -9.17 -8.16
CA ARG A 493 -20.94 -9.73 -8.68
C ARG A 493 -21.57 -8.93 -9.84
N PRO A 494 -21.38 -9.37 -11.10
CA PRO A 494 -22.31 -9.03 -12.18
C PRO A 494 -22.78 -10.22 -13.04
N ASP A 495 -24.00 -10.10 -13.59
CA ASP A 495 -24.78 -11.06 -14.40
C ASP A 495 -24.17 -11.43 -15.78
N GLY A 496 -22.87 -11.74 -15.90
CA GLY A 496 -22.35 -12.32 -17.15
C GLY A 496 -20.83 -12.37 -17.33
N ASN A 497 -20.35 -13.58 -17.66
CA ASN A 497 -19.14 -13.94 -18.43
C ASN A 497 -17.82 -13.18 -18.20
N GLU A 498 -17.55 -12.72 -16.99
CA GLU A 498 -16.19 -12.39 -16.56
C GLU A 498 -15.82 -13.40 -15.44
N ASN A 499 -14.61 -13.96 -15.50
CA ASN A 499 -14.09 -15.05 -14.64
C ASN A 499 -13.96 -14.64 -13.16
N TRP A 500 -15.05 -14.24 -12.52
CA TRP A 500 -15.12 -13.79 -11.11
C TRP A 500 -15.40 -14.93 -10.14
N GLN A 501 -15.83 -16.10 -10.64
CA GLN A 501 -16.01 -17.34 -9.85
C GLN A 501 -14.70 -17.85 -9.21
N PHE A 502 -13.55 -17.22 -9.50
CA PHE A 502 -12.24 -17.62 -8.99
C PHE A 502 -11.76 -16.84 -7.75
N PHE A 503 -12.49 -15.81 -7.30
CA PHE A 503 -12.12 -14.99 -6.14
C PHE A 503 -13.15 -15.07 -5.00
N ASP A 504 -13.63 -16.28 -4.72
CA ASP A 504 -14.51 -16.54 -3.57
C ASP A 504 -13.66 -16.66 -2.30
N SER A 505 -13.10 -15.52 -1.85
CA SER A 505 -12.46 -15.47 -0.54
C SER A 505 -13.50 -15.68 0.54
N SER A 506 -13.13 -16.36 1.63
CA SER A 506 -14.05 -16.62 2.75
C SER A 506 -14.56 -15.34 3.45
N GLN A 507 -13.95 -14.19 3.15
CA GLN A 507 -14.21 -12.90 3.78
C GLN A 507 -14.69 -11.85 2.78
N ARG A 508 -15.56 -10.94 3.24
CA ARG A 508 -15.99 -9.78 2.46
C ARG A 508 -14.92 -8.68 2.52
N ILE A 509 -14.62 -8.07 1.38
CA ILE A 509 -13.63 -6.99 1.26
C ILE A 509 -14.13 -5.90 0.30
N ALA A 510 -13.89 -4.64 0.64
CA ALA A 510 -14.05 -3.52 -0.28
C ALA A 510 -12.71 -3.28 -0.97
N TRP A 511 -12.63 -3.50 -2.29
CA TRP A 511 -11.35 -3.48 -2.97
C TRP A 511 -11.41 -2.83 -4.35
N LYS A 512 -10.26 -2.38 -4.83
CA LYS A 512 -10.12 -1.68 -6.11
C LYS A 512 -8.83 -2.09 -6.82
N THR A 513 -8.96 -2.34 -8.12
CA THR A 513 -7.81 -2.50 -9.02
C THR A 513 -7.33 -1.19 -9.60
N GLY A 514 -6.04 -1.12 -9.91
CA GLY A 514 -5.44 -0.08 -10.74
C GLY A 514 -4.57 -0.72 -11.81
N THR A 515 -4.65 -0.23 -13.04
CA THR A 515 -3.73 -0.59 -14.12
C THR A 515 -3.26 0.72 -14.73
N SER A 516 -1.94 0.92 -14.83
CA SER A 516 -1.37 2.11 -15.45
C SER A 516 -1.37 2.02 -16.97
N PHE A 517 -1.23 3.17 -17.64
CA PHE A 517 -1.07 3.21 -19.09
C PHE A 517 0.20 2.47 -19.51
N GLY A 518 0.11 1.70 -20.60
CA GLY A 518 1.22 0.88 -21.08
C GLY A 518 1.52 -0.37 -20.24
N PHE A 519 0.61 -0.76 -19.33
CA PHE A 519 0.74 -1.98 -18.52
C PHE A 519 2.05 -2.04 -17.72
N LYS A 520 2.41 -0.94 -17.04
CA LYS A 520 3.64 -0.83 -16.23
C LYS A 520 3.42 -1.17 -14.77
N ASP A 521 2.22 -0.89 -14.26
CA ASP A 521 1.85 -1.03 -12.86
C ASP A 521 0.49 -1.71 -12.76
N ALA A 522 0.46 -2.81 -12.01
CA ALA A 522 -0.76 -3.48 -11.58
C ALA A 522 -0.93 -3.31 -10.07
N TRP A 523 -2.07 -2.78 -9.67
CA TRP A 523 -2.44 -2.56 -8.27
C TRP A 523 -3.67 -3.36 -7.90
N ALA A 524 -3.70 -3.82 -6.66
CA ALA A 524 -4.91 -4.21 -5.97
C ALA A 524 -4.82 -3.70 -4.53
N VAL A 525 -5.80 -2.91 -4.10
CA VAL A 525 -5.87 -2.36 -2.75
C VAL A 525 -7.25 -2.62 -2.20
N GLY A 526 -7.34 -3.12 -0.97
CA GLY A 526 -8.60 -3.48 -0.35
C GLY A 526 -8.60 -3.33 1.15
N VAL A 527 -9.79 -3.18 1.71
CA VAL A 527 -10.01 -2.99 3.14
C VAL A 527 -11.15 -3.87 3.66
N THR A 528 -10.91 -4.41 4.84
CA THR A 528 -11.93 -4.97 5.72
C THR A 528 -12.13 -4.03 6.90
N PRO A 529 -13.00 -4.33 7.89
CA PRO A 529 -13.06 -3.52 9.11
C PRO A 529 -11.76 -3.49 9.94
N LYS A 530 -10.87 -4.49 9.81
CA LYS A 530 -9.64 -4.58 10.62
C LYS A 530 -8.35 -4.35 9.84
N TYR A 531 -8.32 -4.71 8.55
CA TYR A 531 -7.08 -4.72 7.78
C TYR A 531 -7.20 -3.92 6.49
N ALA A 532 -6.13 -3.22 6.14
CA ALA A 532 -5.92 -2.68 4.80
C ALA A 532 -4.77 -3.44 4.12
N ILE A 533 -5.03 -3.92 2.91
CA ILE A 533 -4.08 -4.72 2.12
C ILE A 533 -3.78 -3.95 0.84
N GLY A 534 -2.50 -3.70 0.59
CA GLY A 534 -2.01 -3.14 -0.64
C GLY A 534 -1.07 -4.10 -1.34
N VAL A 535 -1.32 -4.35 -2.63
CA VAL A 535 -0.46 -5.15 -3.51
C VAL A 535 -0.14 -4.37 -4.77
N TRP A 536 1.13 -4.42 -5.17
CA TRP A 536 1.59 -3.95 -6.47
C TRP A 536 2.40 -5.05 -7.18
N ALA A 537 2.30 -5.10 -8.51
CA ALA A 537 3.12 -5.94 -9.37
C ALA A 537 3.55 -5.17 -10.63
N GLY A 538 4.75 -5.44 -11.12
CA GLY A 538 5.32 -4.82 -12.32
C GLY A 538 6.83 -4.99 -12.40
N ASN A 539 7.51 -4.10 -13.13
CA ASN A 539 8.97 -4.09 -13.22
C ASN A 539 9.55 -2.82 -12.61
N ALA A 540 10.62 -2.98 -11.83
CA ALA A 540 11.22 -1.89 -11.06
C ALA A 540 11.77 -0.76 -11.95
N ASP A 541 12.20 -1.08 -13.16
CA ASP A 541 12.66 -0.14 -14.20
C ASP A 541 11.51 0.63 -14.88
N GLY A 542 10.26 0.21 -14.67
CA GLY A 542 9.07 0.80 -15.31
C GLY A 542 8.78 0.28 -16.72
N GLU A 543 9.39 -0.84 -17.13
CA GLU A 543 9.04 -1.54 -18.35
C GLU A 543 7.62 -2.13 -18.25
N GLY A 544 6.81 -1.95 -19.30
CA GLY A 544 5.46 -2.48 -19.37
C GLY A 544 5.41 -3.90 -19.93
N ARG A 545 4.46 -4.71 -19.47
CA ARG A 545 4.27 -6.09 -19.94
C ARG A 545 2.81 -6.33 -20.37
N PRO A 546 2.56 -6.83 -21.60
CA PRO A 546 1.22 -7.25 -22.00
C PRO A 546 0.64 -8.24 -20.98
N GLY A 547 -0.62 -8.03 -20.58
CA GLY A 547 -1.28 -8.87 -19.57
C GLY A 547 -0.97 -8.49 -18.11
N LEU A 548 -0.06 -7.53 -17.83
CA LEU A 548 0.11 -6.96 -16.50
C LEU A 548 -1.07 -6.04 -16.16
N THR A 549 -2.11 -6.61 -15.57
CA THR A 549 -3.29 -5.87 -15.11
C THR A 549 -3.51 -6.09 -13.63
N GLY A 550 -4.17 -5.14 -12.96
CA GLY A 550 -4.54 -5.28 -11.55
C GLY A 550 -5.33 -6.56 -11.26
N ILE A 551 -6.20 -7.00 -12.20
CA ILE A 551 -7.05 -8.19 -12.05
C ILE A 551 -6.25 -9.49 -12.16
N THR A 552 -5.25 -9.55 -13.04
CA THR A 552 -4.49 -10.78 -13.33
C THR A 552 -3.25 -10.94 -12.47
N ALA A 553 -2.60 -9.83 -12.08
CA ALA A 553 -1.31 -9.86 -11.39
C ALA A 553 -1.40 -9.54 -9.89
N ALA A 554 -2.13 -8.50 -9.51
CA ALA A 554 -2.15 -8.00 -8.13
C ALA A 554 -3.33 -8.55 -7.31
N ALA A 555 -4.52 -8.66 -7.90
CA ALA A 555 -5.74 -9.10 -7.21
C ALA A 555 -5.63 -10.53 -6.64
N PRO A 556 -5.12 -11.55 -7.39
CA PRO A 556 -5.00 -12.90 -6.85
C PRO A 556 -4.12 -12.95 -5.59
N LEU A 557 -3.02 -12.19 -5.57
CA LEU A 557 -2.15 -12.09 -4.40
C LEU A 557 -2.83 -11.36 -3.24
N LEU A 558 -3.63 -10.32 -3.52
CA LEU A 558 -4.41 -9.64 -2.48
C LEU A 558 -5.42 -10.58 -1.80
N PHE A 559 -6.10 -11.44 -2.56
CA PHE A 559 -7.05 -12.40 -1.99
C PHE A 559 -6.36 -13.52 -1.21
N ASP A 560 -5.23 -14.04 -1.69
CA ASP A 560 -4.44 -15.01 -0.93
C ASP A 560 -3.94 -14.41 0.41
N VAL A 561 -3.58 -13.11 0.41
CA VAL A 561 -3.21 -12.39 1.65
C VAL A 561 -4.42 -12.20 2.56
N LEU A 562 -5.61 -11.94 2.01
CA LEU A 562 -6.85 -11.84 2.79
C LEU A 562 -7.19 -13.17 3.47
N ASP A 563 -7.01 -14.30 2.80
CA ASP A 563 -7.37 -15.62 3.33
C ASP A 563 -6.47 -16.09 4.48
N VAL A 564 -5.23 -15.57 4.59
CA VAL A 564 -4.35 -15.84 5.74
C VAL A 564 -4.58 -14.89 6.92
N LEU A 565 -5.36 -13.82 6.73
CA LEU A 565 -5.70 -12.87 7.80
C LEU A 565 -6.89 -13.36 8.62
N PRO A 566 -6.94 -13.02 9.93
CA PRO A 566 -8.10 -13.32 10.76
C PRO A 566 -9.40 -12.72 10.20
N GLN A 567 -10.53 -13.40 10.41
CA GLN A 567 -11.83 -12.89 9.97
C GLN A 567 -12.21 -11.58 10.67
N SER A 568 -12.67 -10.61 9.89
CA SER A 568 -13.04 -9.27 10.39
C SER A 568 -14.48 -8.84 10.13
N GLY A 569 -15.30 -9.66 9.46
CA GLY A 569 -16.69 -9.32 9.11
C GLY A 569 -16.80 -8.23 8.04
N TRP A 570 -17.95 -7.55 8.01
CA TRP A 570 -18.24 -6.43 7.10
C TRP A 570 -18.48 -5.14 7.88
N PHE A 571 -18.32 -3.99 7.22
CA PHE A 571 -18.57 -2.68 7.79
C PHE A 571 -20.04 -2.54 8.23
N GLN A 572 -20.26 -1.94 9.39
CA GLN A 572 -21.60 -1.60 9.87
C GLN A 572 -22.13 -0.36 9.15
N GLU A 573 -23.45 -0.32 8.94
CA GLU A 573 -24.14 0.77 8.24
C GLU A 573 -24.29 2.00 9.17
N PRO A 574 -23.82 3.19 8.78
CA PRO A 574 -23.80 4.37 9.65
C PRO A 574 -25.13 5.13 9.60
N PHE A 575 -26.19 4.55 10.19
CA PHE A 575 -27.55 5.12 10.13
C PHE A 575 -27.64 6.60 10.55
N ASP A 576 -26.82 7.06 11.48
CA ASP A 576 -26.81 8.47 11.94
C ASP A 576 -26.29 9.47 10.88
N ASP A 577 -25.56 9.01 9.86
CA ASP A 577 -25.11 9.84 8.72
C ASP A 577 -25.97 9.59 7.46
N LEU A 578 -27.03 8.80 7.58
CA LEU A 578 -27.93 8.43 6.50
C LEU A 578 -29.34 8.96 6.76
N VAL A 579 -30.04 9.24 5.68
CA VAL A 579 -31.45 9.60 5.68
C VAL A 579 -32.16 8.85 4.58
N GLU A 580 -33.35 8.36 4.88
CA GLU A 580 -34.19 7.68 3.91
C GLU A 580 -34.94 8.71 3.07
N PHE A 581 -34.82 8.62 1.74
CA PHE A 581 -35.64 9.40 0.81
C PHE A 581 -35.93 8.66 -0.49
N GLU A 582 -36.93 9.13 -1.22
CA GLU A 582 -37.37 8.51 -2.46
C GLU A 582 -36.42 8.81 -3.63
N ILE A 583 -36.03 7.74 -4.31
CA ILE A 583 -35.25 7.78 -5.54
C ILE A 583 -36.02 7.11 -6.67
N CYS A 584 -35.79 7.57 -7.89
CA CYS A 584 -36.30 6.96 -9.11
C CYS A 584 -35.61 5.62 -9.35
N LYS A 585 -36.36 4.51 -9.47
CA LYS A 585 -35.79 3.16 -9.64
C LYS A 585 -35.01 3.01 -10.96
N GLU A 586 -35.45 3.69 -12.02
CA GLU A 586 -34.82 3.60 -13.34
C GLU A 586 -33.55 4.46 -13.47
N SER A 587 -33.57 5.66 -12.87
CA SER A 587 -32.48 6.62 -13.03
C SER A 587 -31.50 6.68 -11.85
N GLY A 588 -31.92 6.21 -10.66
CA GLY A 588 -31.19 6.32 -9.40
C GLY A 588 -30.94 7.75 -8.92
N PHE A 589 -31.60 8.76 -9.51
CA PHE A 589 -31.65 10.12 -8.99
C PHE A 589 -32.75 10.25 -7.94
N ARG A 590 -32.76 11.34 -7.17
CA ARG A 590 -33.90 11.68 -6.31
C ARG A 590 -35.17 11.71 -7.15
N ALA A 591 -36.25 11.10 -6.66
CA ALA A 591 -37.50 11.02 -7.41
C ALA A 591 -38.03 12.42 -7.73
N SER A 592 -38.52 12.61 -8.95
CA SER A 592 -39.34 13.76 -9.33
C SER A 592 -40.82 13.36 -9.28
N THR A 593 -41.71 14.34 -9.41
CA THR A 593 -43.16 14.10 -9.51
C THR A 593 -43.57 13.28 -10.73
N PHE A 594 -42.68 13.12 -11.71
CA PHE A 594 -42.92 12.36 -12.95
C PHE A 594 -42.37 10.92 -12.89
N CYS A 595 -41.76 10.51 -11.79
CA CYS A 595 -41.24 9.15 -11.64
C CYS A 595 -42.36 8.19 -11.24
N ASP A 596 -42.71 7.26 -12.13
CA ASP A 596 -43.80 6.29 -11.87
C ASP A 596 -43.39 5.23 -10.85
N VAL A 597 -42.11 4.81 -10.86
CA VAL A 597 -41.56 3.80 -9.96
C VAL A 597 -40.45 4.40 -9.10
N THR A 598 -40.73 4.56 -7.82
CA THR A 598 -39.79 5.04 -6.82
C THR A 598 -39.43 3.95 -5.83
N GLN A 599 -38.29 4.11 -5.15
CA GLN A 599 -37.88 3.28 -4.02
C GLN A 599 -37.32 4.17 -2.92
N LYS A 600 -37.55 3.81 -1.66
CA LYS A 600 -36.87 4.45 -0.53
C LYS A 600 -35.52 3.77 -0.31
N GLU A 601 -34.49 4.57 -0.10
CA GLU A 601 -33.14 4.08 0.18
C GLU A 601 -32.49 4.97 1.25
N PHE A 602 -31.78 4.37 2.21
CA PHE A 602 -30.92 5.09 3.13
C PHE A 602 -29.68 5.57 2.39
N LEU A 603 -29.50 6.89 2.34
CA LEU A 603 -28.44 7.56 1.59
C LEU A 603 -27.82 8.68 2.42
N PRO A 604 -26.58 9.13 2.12
CA PRO A 604 -25.94 10.19 2.88
C PRO A 604 -26.82 11.44 3.01
N ILE A 605 -26.85 12.07 4.19
CA ILE A 605 -27.75 13.20 4.49
C ILE A 605 -27.70 14.30 3.41
N LYS A 606 -26.50 14.65 2.93
CA LYS A 606 -26.30 15.66 1.89
C LYS A 606 -26.88 15.27 0.53
N GLY A 607 -27.13 13.98 0.29
CA GLY A 607 -27.82 13.45 -0.88
C GLY A 607 -29.24 13.99 -1.06
N THR A 608 -29.89 14.49 -0.01
CA THR A 608 -31.18 15.20 -0.11
C THR A 608 -31.11 16.45 -0.99
N ARG A 609 -29.92 17.04 -1.16
CA ARG A 609 -29.63 18.20 -2.03
C ARG A 609 -29.29 17.80 -3.46
N SER A 610 -29.25 16.51 -3.76
CA SER A 610 -28.97 16.02 -5.11
C SER A 610 -30.08 16.40 -6.10
N LYS A 611 -29.71 16.40 -7.38
CA LYS A 611 -30.64 16.70 -8.47
C LYS A 611 -31.77 15.67 -8.49
N GLN A 612 -32.98 16.14 -8.75
CA GLN A 612 -34.11 15.26 -9.07
C GLN A 612 -33.90 14.60 -10.43
N CYS A 613 -34.62 13.52 -10.68
CA CYS A 613 -34.59 12.77 -11.92
C CYS A 613 -34.81 13.72 -13.12
N PRO A 614 -33.79 13.88 -13.99
CA PRO A 614 -33.90 14.78 -15.14
C PRO A 614 -34.40 14.05 -16.41
N TYR A 615 -34.83 12.80 -16.29
CA TYR A 615 -35.14 11.92 -17.42
C TYR A 615 -36.62 11.53 -17.51
N HIS A 616 -37.37 11.64 -16.41
CA HIS A 616 -38.82 11.46 -16.44
C HIS A 616 -39.48 12.78 -16.80
N HIS A 617 -40.21 12.76 -17.90
CA HIS A 617 -40.96 13.90 -18.41
C HIS A 617 -42.39 13.49 -18.71
N GLN A 618 -43.29 14.46 -18.63
CA GLN A 618 -44.66 14.27 -19.07
C GLN A 618 -44.77 14.49 -20.57
N ILE A 619 -45.42 13.57 -21.26
CA ILE A 619 -45.73 13.66 -22.69
C ILE A 619 -47.24 13.46 -22.90
N PHE A 620 -47.74 14.00 -24.00
CA PHE A 620 -49.13 13.82 -24.43
C PHE A 620 -49.16 12.89 -25.64
N LEU A 621 -50.01 11.87 -25.56
CA LEU A 621 -50.19 10.86 -26.60
C LEU A 621 -51.62 10.91 -27.15
N ASP A 622 -51.80 10.39 -28.36
CA ASP A 622 -53.13 10.13 -28.92
C ASP A 622 -53.93 9.11 -28.06
N GLU A 623 -55.24 8.99 -28.30
CA GLU A 623 -56.12 8.06 -27.56
C GLU A 623 -55.59 6.62 -27.51
N LYS A 624 -54.84 6.21 -28.54
CA LYS A 624 -54.26 4.87 -28.68
C LYS A 624 -52.87 4.73 -28.04
N GLY A 625 -52.26 5.82 -27.57
CA GLY A 625 -50.94 5.82 -26.96
C GLY A 625 -49.78 5.54 -27.93
N LYS A 626 -50.00 5.69 -29.24
CA LYS A 626 -49.05 5.36 -30.31
C LYS A 626 -48.22 6.56 -30.77
N PHE A 627 -48.79 7.76 -30.76
CA PHE A 627 -48.15 8.96 -31.29
C PHE A 627 -48.17 10.10 -30.30
N ARG A 628 -47.11 10.91 -30.29
CA ARG A 628 -47.08 12.18 -29.54
C ARG A 628 -47.93 13.23 -30.23
N VAL A 629 -48.67 13.99 -29.44
CA VAL A 629 -49.59 15.04 -29.90
C VAL A 629 -49.44 16.30 -29.03
N ASN A 630 -49.95 17.43 -29.51
CA ASN A 630 -49.99 18.70 -28.77
C ASN A 630 -51.33 19.43 -29.04
N SER A 631 -51.58 20.52 -28.30
CA SER A 631 -52.81 21.32 -28.38
C SER A 631 -53.09 21.92 -29.76
N ASP A 632 -52.06 22.06 -30.59
CA ASP A 632 -52.16 22.73 -31.88
C ASP A 632 -52.66 21.77 -32.97
N CYS A 633 -52.52 20.45 -32.76
CA CYS A 633 -52.76 19.44 -33.78
C CYS A 633 -53.77 18.35 -33.39
N TYR A 634 -54.15 18.24 -32.12
CA TYR A 634 -55.02 17.16 -31.63
C TYR A 634 -56.00 17.69 -30.56
N PRO A 635 -57.25 17.19 -30.48
CA PRO A 635 -58.21 17.65 -29.47
C PRO A 635 -57.73 17.36 -28.04
N LEU A 636 -57.72 18.38 -27.18
CA LEU A 636 -57.28 18.28 -25.77
C LEU A 636 -58.02 17.20 -24.98
N GLU A 637 -59.33 17.03 -25.24
CA GLU A 637 -60.20 16.04 -24.58
C GLU A 637 -59.79 14.58 -24.85
N ASN A 638 -59.07 14.35 -25.95
CA ASN A 638 -58.67 13.02 -26.41
C ASN A 638 -57.19 12.71 -26.10
N MET A 639 -56.44 13.66 -25.55
CA MET A 639 -55.04 13.47 -25.21
C MET A 639 -54.87 12.60 -23.97
N VAL A 640 -53.99 11.61 -24.07
CA VAL A 640 -53.58 10.78 -22.92
C VAL A 640 -52.25 11.29 -22.39
N GLN A 641 -52.29 11.88 -21.20
CA GLN A 641 -51.10 12.32 -20.47
C GLN A 641 -50.37 11.11 -19.87
N LYS A 642 -49.07 10.99 -20.13
CA LYS A 642 -48.25 9.89 -19.60
C LYS A 642 -46.86 10.37 -19.22
N ASN A 643 -46.33 9.84 -18.12
CA ASN A 643 -44.93 10.04 -17.77
C ASN A 643 -44.06 9.09 -18.61
N TRP A 644 -42.92 9.58 -19.09
CA TRP A 644 -42.02 8.83 -19.95
C TRP A 644 -40.57 9.02 -19.51
N PHE A 645 -39.84 7.92 -19.38
CA PHE A 645 -38.41 7.92 -19.15
C PHE A 645 -37.68 8.08 -20.48
N ARG A 646 -37.01 9.22 -20.68
CA ARG A 646 -36.26 9.55 -21.89
C ARG A 646 -34.84 9.94 -21.55
N LEU A 647 -33.88 9.25 -22.16
CA LEU A 647 -32.47 9.64 -22.15
C LEU A 647 -32.16 10.61 -23.30
N PRO A 648 -31.14 11.48 -23.17
CA PRO A 648 -30.67 12.30 -24.29
C PRO A 648 -30.30 11.44 -25.50
N THR A 649 -30.55 11.93 -26.72
CA THR A 649 -30.43 11.16 -27.98
C THR A 649 -29.13 10.37 -28.12
N VAL A 650 -27.95 10.98 -27.89
CA VAL A 650 -26.67 10.25 -27.95
C VAL A 650 -26.56 9.19 -26.85
N VAL A 651 -27.09 9.46 -25.65
CA VAL A 651 -27.05 8.51 -24.53
C VAL A 651 -27.96 7.31 -24.81
N GLU A 652 -29.18 7.59 -25.28
CA GLU A 652 -30.19 6.61 -25.68
C GLU A 652 -29.64 5.65 -26.74
N TYR A 653 -29.00 6.17 -27.78
CA TYR A 653 -28.38 5.38 -28.86
C TYR A 653 -27.45 4.27 -28.34
N TYR A 654 -26.61 4.58 -27.35
CA TYR A 654 -25.74 3.57 -26.73
C TYR A 654 -26.45 2.72 -25.67
N TYR A 655 -27.43 3.28 -24.97
CA TYR A 655 -28.13 2.63 -23.87
C TYR A 655 -29.03 1.49 -24.33
N VAL A 656 -29.78 1.68 -25.43
CA VAL A 656 -30.74 0.69 -25.96
C VAL A 656 -30.05 -0.64 -26.27
N ASN A 657 -28.83 -0.61 -26.81
CA ASN A 657 -28.06 -1.81 -27.15
C ASN A 657 -27.75 -2.72 -25.95
N SER A 658 -27.75 -2.17 -24.73
CA SER A 658 -27.48 -2.91 -23.49
C SER A 658 -28.69 -3.06 -22.58
N ASN A 659 -29.83 -2.42 -22.94
CA ASN A 659 -31.05 -2.39 -22.14
C ASN A 659 -32.26 -2.64 -23.06
N PRO A 660 -32.55 -3.90 -23.43
CA PRO A 660 -33.63 -4.24 -24.37
C PRO A 660 -35.03 -3.86 -23.86
N ASN A 661 -35.18 -3.66 -22.54
CA ASN A 661 -36.45 -3.24 -21.93
C ASN A 661 -36.68 -1.72 -21.99
N TYR A 662 -35.70 -0.93 -22.47
CA TYR A 662 -35.85 0.51 -22.61
C TYR A 662 -36.85 0.84 -23.72
N LYS A 663 -37.80 1.74 -23.43
CA LYS A 663 -38.83 2.16 -24.39
C LYS A 663 -38.45 3.51 -25.00
N VAL A 664 -38.11 3.50 -26.29
CA VAL A 664 -37.88 4.72 -27.07
C VAL A 664 -39.14 5.57 -27.09
N ILE A 665 -38.98 6.89 -27.03
CA ILE A 665 -40.10 7.83 -27.07
C ILE A 665 -40.91 7.67 -28.37
N PRO A 666 -42.26 7.64 -28.33
CA PRO A 666 -43.06 7.50 -29.54
C PRO A 666 -42.85 8.67 -30.53
N PRO A 667 -42.96 8.44 -31.85
CA PRO A 667 -42.89 9.52 -32.83
C PRO A 667 -44.10 10.47 -32.69
N PHE A 668 -43.98 11.69 -33.22
CA PHE A 668 -45.14 12.59 -33.32
C PHE A 668 -46.16 12.07 -34.33
N LEU A 669 -47.43 12.39 -34.12
CA LEU A 669 -48.46 12.19 -35.14
C LEU A 669 -48.15 13.14 -36.32
N GLU A 670 -48.46 12.71 -37.54
CA GLU A 670 -48.26 13.54 -38.74
C GLU A 670 -48.98 14.90 -38.57
N GLY A 671 -48.25 16.00 -38.79
CA GLY A 671 -48.75 17.36 -38.57
C GLY A 671 -48.69 17.89 -37.13
N CYS A 672 -48.28 17.08 -36.15
CA CYS A 672 -48.13 17.46 -34.74
C CYS A 672 -46.71 17.91 -34.33
N PHE A 673 -45.86 18.24 -35.29
CA PHE A 673 -44.44 18.50 -35.03
C PHE A 673 -44.20 19.88 -34.39
N THR A 674 -43.19 19.98 -33.53
CA THR A 674 -42.70 21.25 -32.99
C THR A 674 -41.22 21.41 -33.31
N GLU A 675 -40.79 22.60 -33.75
CA GLU A 675 -39.39 22.92 -34.10
C GLU A 675 -38.36 22.60 -32.99
N GLU A 676 -38.80 22.52 -31.72
CA GLU A 676 -37.91 22.30 -30.56
C GLU A 676 -37.48 20.84 -30.33
N SER A 677 -37.93 19.86 -31.12
CA SER A 677 -37.58 18.47 -30.87
C SER A 677 -36.21 18.07 -31.47
N GLN A 678 -35.18 18.02 -30.63
CA GLN A 678 -33.86 17.50 -31.03
C GLN A 678 -33.90 15.97 -31.27
N LEU A 679 -34.29 15.57 -32.49
CA LEU A 679 -34.29 14.17 -32.94
C LEU A 679 -32.91 13.65 -33.32
N MET A 680 -32.02 14.57 -33.67
CA MET A 680 -30.66 14.30 -34.14
C MET A 680 -29.63 15.02 -33.27
N GLU A 681 -28.49 14.39 -33.02
CA GLU A 681 -27.35 15.01 -32.35
C GLU A 681 -26.04 14.44 -32.90
N PHE A 682 -25.07 15.31 -33.22
CA PHE A 682 -23.76 14.87 -33.70
C PHE A 682 -22.98 14.14 -32.59
N ILE A 683 -22.60 12.90 -32.85
CA ILE A 683 -21.65 12.14 -32.03
C ILE A 683 -20.24 12.69 -32.28
N PHE A 684 -19.91 12.97 -33.55
CA PHE A 684 -18.65 13.59 -33.95
C PHE A 684 -18.80 14.36 -35.30
N PRO A 685 -18.15 15.54 -35.46
CA PRO A 685 -17.44 16.29 -34.43
C PRO A 685 -18.43 16.86 -33.40
N LYS A 686 -17.99 17.21 -32.20
CA LYS A 686 -18.81 17.91 -31.22
C LYS A 686 -18.76 19.41 -31.41
N LYS A 687 -19.76 20.12 -30.87
CA LYS A 687 -19.83 21.59 -30.94
C LYS A 687 -18.52 22.22 -30.46
N ASN A 688 -17.92 23.06 -31.30
CA ASN A 688 -16.61 23.73 -31.09
C ASN A 688 -15.40 22.78 -31.00
N GLU A 689 -15.51 21.56 -31.53
CA GLU A 689 -14.36 20.65 -31.65
C GLU A 689 -13.54 20.98 -32.91
N GLU A 690 -12.23 21.12 -32.73
CA GLU A 690 -11.28 21.25 -33.83
C GLU A 690 -10.81 19.86 -34.25
N ILE A 691 -10.90 19.57 -35.54
CA ILE A 691 -10.37 18.35 -36.14
C ILE A 691 -8.91 18.62 -36.51
N LEU A 692 -7.99 17.94 -35.84
CA LEU A 692 -6.55 18.13 -36.04
C LEU A 692 -6.00 17.06 -37.01
N ILE A 693 -5.42 17.53 -38.11
CA ILE A 693 -4.71 16.70 -39.09
C ILE A 693 -3.24 16.57 -38.66
N PRO A 694 -2.68 15.35 -38.46
CA PRO A 694 -1.27 15.16 -38.14
C PRO A 694 -0.37 15.63 -39.28
N LYS A 695 0.79 16.21 -38.95
CA LYS A 695 1.84 16.52 -39.93
C LYS A 695 2.50 15.21 -40.38
N ASP A 696 2.06 14.63 -41.50
CA ASP A 696 2.95 13.72 -42.25
C ASP A 696 2.72 13.70 -43.78
N LEU A 697 3.85 13.78 -44.48
CA LEU A 697 4.18 13.51 -45.90
C LEU A 697 3.09 13.60 -46.98
N GLY A 698 2.61 14.82 -47.30
CA GLY A 698 2.23 15.19 -48.67
C GLY A 698 0.74 15.17 -49.06
N LYS A 699 -0.20 14.87 -48.16
CA LYS A 699 -1.64 15.01 -48.40
C LYS A 699 -2.22 16.23 -47.66
N ASN A 700 -2.92 17.11 -48.40
CA ASN A 700 -3.64 18.29 -47.86
C ASN A 700 -5.11 17.97 -47.48
N THR A 701 -5.50 16.70 -47.55
CA THR A 701 -6.83 16.19 -47.18
C THR A 701 -6.66 14.96 -46.29
N GLN A 702 -7.56 14.80 -45.31
CA GLN A 702 -7.65 13.59 -44.50
C GLN A 702 -9.10 13.14 -44.43
N GLU A 703 -9.29 11.82 -44.42
CA GLU A 703 -10.58 11.18 -44.16
C GLU A 703 -11.06 11.55 -42.75
N VAL A 704 -12.09 12.39 -42.70
CA VAL A 704 -12.80 12.76 -41.48
C VAL A 704 -14.09 11.94 -41.40
N LEU A 705 -14.23 11.16 -40.34
CA LEU A 705 -15.47 10.46 -40.03
C LEU A 705 -16.44 11.44 -39.35
N PHE A 706 -17.60 11.67 -39.94
CA PHE A 706 -18.75 12.34 -39.34
C PHE A 706 -19.72 11.29 -38.81
N LYS A 707 -20.25 11.50 -37.60
CA LYS A 707 -21.13 10.54 -36.96
C LYS A 707 -22.29 11.23 -36.25
N LEU A 708 -23.50 10.72 -36.44
CA LEU A 708 -24.74 11.26 -35.90
C LEU A 708 -25.51 10.19 -35.12
N ALA A 709 -26.16 10.58 -34.03
CA ALA A 709 -27.20 9.79 -33.38
C ALA A 709 -28.57 10.29 -33.85
N HIS A 710 -29.42 9.37 -34.31
CA HIS A 710 -30.81 9.63 -34.69
C HIS A 710 -31.74 8.81 -33.78
N GLN A 711 -32.84 9.40 -33.29
CA GLN A 711 -33.81 8.68 -32.45
C GLN A 711 -34.57 7.57 -33.20
N GLN A 712 -34.74 7.75 -34.51
CA GLN A 712 -35.25 6.75 -35.45
C GLN A 712 -34.09 6.22 -36.28
N SER A 713 -33.54 5.05 -35.96
CA SER A 713 -32.32 4.55 -36.62
C SER A 713 -32.50 4.27 -38.12
N GLU A 714 -33.71 3.93 -38.56
CA GLU A 714 -33.99 3.57 -39.96
C GLU A 714 -34.16 4.78 -40.90
N SER A 715 -34.19 6.00 -40.37
CA SER A 715 -34.36 7.21 -41.19
C SER A 715 -33.17 7.41 -42.14
N THR A 716 -33.38 8.04 -43.30
CA THR A 716 -32.27 8.49 -44.16
C THR A 716 -31.81 9.86 -43.68
N VAL A 717 -30.50 10.06 -43.55
CA VAL A 717 -29.91 11.36 -43.24
C VAL A 717 -29.06 11.82 -44.40
N HIS A 718 -29.37 13.00 -44.92
CA HIS A 718 -28.65 13.72 -45.96
C HIS A 718 -27.67 14.70 -45.33
N TRP A 719 -26.42 14.66 -45.77
CA TRP A 719 -25.31 15.43 -45.21
C TRP A 719 -24.88 16.53 -46.17
N TYR A 720 -24.58 17.69 -45.61
CA TYR A 720 -24.08 18.85 -46.34
C TYR A 720 -22.89 19.48 -45.62
N LEU A 721 -21.93 19.98 -46.38
CA LEU A 721 -20.78 20.74 -45.91
C LEU A 721 -20.77 22.09 -46.64
N ASP A 722 -20.91 23.21 -45.90
CA ASP A 722 -21.04 24.57 -46.46
C ASP A 722 -22.08 24.64 -47.60
N GLU A 723 -23.27 24.09 -47.33
CA GLU A 723 -24.41 24.02 -48.27
C GLU A 723 -24.23 23.04 -49.45
N THR A 724 -23.06 22.42 -49.61
CA THR A 724 -22.82 21.41 -50.64
C THR A 724 -23.24 20.04 -50.14
N TYR A 725 -24.13 19.35 -50.86
CA TYR A 725 -24.50 17.96 -50.55
C TYR A 725 -23.29 17.03 -50.71
N VAL A 726 -23.00 16.24 -49.69
CA VAL A 726 -21.80 15.37 -49.63
C VAL A 726 -22.12 13.88 -49.53
N GLY A 727 -23.38 13.51 -49.27
CA GLY A 727 -23.83 12.11 -49.25
C GLY A 727 -25.03 11.88 -48.33
N SER A 728 -25.52 10.64 -48.31
CA SER A 728 -26.58 10.22 -47.40
C SER A 728 -26.21 8.92 -46.69
N THR A 729 -26.79 8.69 -45.51
CA THR A 729 -26.59 7.48 -44.71
C THR A 729 -27.93 6.96 -44.18
N THR A 730 -28.07 5.64 -44.11
CA THR A 730 -29.24 4.94 -43.55
C THR A 730 -28.74 3.96 -42.48
N GLN A 731 -29.52 3.75 -41.41
CA GLN A 731 -29.21 2.86 -40.27
C GLN A 731 -27.98 3.27 -39.44
N PHE A 732 -26.81 3.32 -40.06
CA PHE A 732 -25.55 3.71 -39.46
C PHE A 732 -25.16 5.07 -40.01
N HIS A 733 -25.46 6.12 -39.26
CA HIS A 733 -25.20 7.49 -39.68
C HIS A 733 -23.73 7.88 -39.51
N GLU A 734 -22.87 7.22 -40.28
CA GLU A 734 -21.43 7.38 -40.36
C GLU A 734 -21.03 7.76 -41.79
N LEU A 735 -20.48 8.96 -41.98
CA LEU A 735 -20.05 9.46 -43.27
C LEU A 735 -18.56 9.82 -43.21
N ILE A 736 -17.74 9.25 -44.09
CA ILE A 736 -16.32 9.59 -44.19
C ILE A 736 -16.14 10.53 -45.38
N LEU A 737 -15.52 11.70 -45.15
CA LEU A 737 -15.23 12.67 -46.21
C LEU A 737 -13.78 13.14 -46.13
N ASP A 738 -13.18 13.40 -47.30
CA ASP A 738 -11.90 14.11 -47.39
C ASP A 738 -12.09 15.60 -47.13
N ALA A 739 -11.82 16.04 -45.90
CA ALA A 739 -11.90 17.45 -45.54
C ALA A 739 -10.54 18.14 -45.74
N LYS A 740 -10.55 19.34 -46.34
CA LYS A 740 -9.36 20.22 -46.42
C LYS A 740 -9.24 21.03 -45.13
N LEU A 741 -8.12 21.72 -44.96
CA LEU A 741 -7.96 22.70 -43.89
C LEU A 741 -8.92 23.88 -44.11
N GLY A 742 -9.69 24.25 -43.10
CA GLY A 742 -10.69 25.31 -43.18
C GLY A 742 -11.78 25.21 -42.12
N ASP A 743 -12.60 26.25 -42.04
CA ASP A 743 -13.83 26.25 -41.24
C ASP A 743 -15.00 25.85 -42.14
N TYR A 744 -15.84 24.93 -41.67
CA TYR A 744 -17.01 24.44 -42.40
C TYR A 744 -18.26 24.46 -41.52
N LEU A 745 -19.42 24.46 -42.16
CA LEU A 745 -20.73 24.25 -41.57
C LEU A 745 -21.26 22.88 -41.98
N LEU A 746 -21.17 21.91 -41.06
CA LEU A 746 -21.78 20.59 -41.22
C LEU A 746 -23.28 20.69 -40.97
N THR A 747 -24.07 20.19 -41.90
CA THR A 747 -25.52 20.10 -41.79
C THR A 747 -25.94 18.66 -42.03
N ALA A 748 -26.81 18.14 -41.18
CA ALA A 748 -27.49 16.86 -41.38
C ALA A 748 -29.00 17.11 -41.40
N MET A 749 -29.69 16.55 -42.38
CA MET A 749 -31.14 16.70 -42.58
C MET A 749 -31.77 15.34 -42.84
N ASP A 750 -32.88 15.01 -42.18
CA ASP A 750 -33.63 13.78 -42.47
C ASP A 750 -34.69 13.98 -43.56
N ASP A 751 -35.34 12.89 -43.97
CA ASP A 751 -36.41 12.90 -44.98
C ASP A 751 -37.67 13.67 -44.53
N GLU A 752 -37.82 13.93 -43.23
CA GLU A 752 -38.93 14.69 -42.64
C GLU A 752 -38.62 16.20 -42.53
N GLY A 753 -37.44 16.63 -42.98
CA GLY A 753 -37.02 18.04 -43.00
C GLY A 753 -36.42 18.52 -41.68
N ASN A 754 -36.20 17.65 -40.70
CA ASN A 754 -35.51 18.00 -39.47
C ASN A 754 -34.05 18.26 -39.77
N ARG A 755 -33.48 19.33 -39.22
CA ARG A 755 -32.13 19.77 -39.54
C ARG A 755 -31.31 20.05 -38.29
N ILE A 756 -30.09 19.55 -38.25
CA ILE A 756 -29.08 19.96 -37.26
C ILE A 756 -27.85 20.52 -37.97
N GLN A 757 -27.28 21.58 -37.40
CA GLN A 757 -26.10 22.24 -37.93
C GLN A 757 -25.01 22.42 -36.89
N GLN A 758 -23.77 22.33 -37.33
CA GLN A 758 -22.62 22.56 -36.49
C GLN A 758 -21.44 23.13 -37.26
N LYS A 759 -20.85 24.20 -36.69
CA LYS A 759 -19.56 24.72 -37.17
C LYS A 759 -18.45 23.76 -36.77
N LEU A 760 -17.57 23.45 -37.70
CA LEU A 760 -16.35 22.67 -37.49
C LEU A 760 -15.15 23.42 -38.04
N SER A 761 -13.99 23.17 -37.46
CA SER A 761 -12.72 23.71 -37.94
C SER A 761 -11.75 22.56 -38.13
N VAL A 762 -11.21 22.44 -39.33
CA VAL A 762 -10.17 21.47 -39.66
C VAL A 762 -8.84 22.20 -39.72
N LYS A 763 -7.95 21.90 -38.77
CA LYS A 763 -6.65 22.57 -38.62
C LYS A 763 -5.52 21.55 -38.67
N MET A 764 -4.31 22.03 -38.98
CA MET A 764 -3.11 21.23 -38.77
C MET A 764 -2.81 21.15 -37.27
N ALA A 765 -2.40 19.98 -36.80
CA ALA A 765 -1.87 19.83 -35.44
C ALA A 765 -0.66 20.77 -35.25
N SER A 766 -0.74 21.69 -34.29
CA SER A 766 0.40 22.48 -33.82
C SER A 766 1.38 21.61 -33.03
N ASN A 767 2.68 21.92 -33.14
CA ASN A 767 3.76 21.22 -32.44
C ASN A 767 3.62 21.24 -30.92
#